data_AF-A0A1A2XK08-F1
#
_entry.id   AF-A0A1A2XK08-F1
#
_cell.length_a   1.000
_cell.length_b   1.000
_cell.length_c   1.000
_cell.angle_alpha   90.00
_cell.angle_beta   90.00
_cell.angle_gamma   90.00
#
_symmetry.space_group_name_H-M   'P 1'
#
loop_
_entity.id
_entity.type
_entity.pdbx_description
1 polymer ?
#
loop_
_entity_poly.entity_id
_entity_poly.type
_entity_poly.pdbx_seq_one_letter_code
_entity_poly.pdbx_strand_id
1 'polypeptide(L)'
;MSRIGSTQRAAVERANRKAVQRRRVRQRLRVVAATAPGLAAGALAMALATPHAVAEVAPAGAMQSVIDQLLDAQQKIIDTNSDYPFIVPSDLSSLQGYTQNLAITTLLLGLNKLNTSSDSITWVPFPWSANVAEPQSPLILPNPDDQYGPIAVDPTATYTVTVNPGAGTQDLSFTANAGNGVTVDFTPVSSLDLADATPNADGTYTIILSATPHDGNWVDISGVGTVMIRNIMGDGGLPHDYITIHQDGATAASSLPELSHDQMITMLGQLAAIMPLVNASGTYYSQMEIPDSLPDNTMTDISATSGAVEGISTPGQISSMGHFELGPDQALIIKAPNLEAGYFGLQLYNDWGQNVPYVTAQGGLNNTQIFQDSDGYTYYVVSSKDPGVANWVDNSSLTDGIVGLRWQNVTGDVTNPDVQTQVVNIADVKDYLPSDTPLVTAEERAALLQERLFDYGYTQDQDHNIDWLGWNLVYNQFKAAMGPEAFEQIFGGQTDVPTVLDRMTDPSLMPNLDAVASEFLTNPAGSLAAFIGNLPLAIKDVELPILLASLSMKAVIDETAQAVQGDLSSGDWTQAWAELSSGLQGLGTLFDDAFTDPATGIMAGLLNARDDMATGILHAGNSFDLSGYSPLTDSLVDLNQQVMAALLG
;
A
#
# COMPACT_ATOMS: atom_id res chain seq x y z
N MET A 1 52.88 3.62 -25.68
CA MET A 1 52.14 2.38 -25.38
C MET A 1 51.35 2.56 -24.09
N SER A 2 50.06 2.93 -24.14
CA SER A 2 49.17 2.91 -22.95
C SER A 2 47.66 3.09 -23.26
N ARG A 3 47.25 3.68 -24.40
CA ARG A 3 45.82 3.87 -24.73
C ARG A 3 45.07 2.64 -25.27
N ILE A 4 45.73 1.50 -25.44
CA ILE A 4 45.11 0.24 -25.92
C ILE A 4 44.72 -0.67 -24.73
N GLY A 5 45.30 -0.45 -23.54
CA GLY A 5 45.04 -1.28 -22.35
C GLY A 5 43.74 -0.95 -21.60
N SER A 6 43.26 0.30 -21.65
CA SER A 6 42.05 0.72 -20.92
C SER A 6 40.75 0.26 -21.57
N THR A 7 40.70 0.22 -22.90
CA THR A 7 39.53 -0.26 -23.66
C THR A 7 39.38 -1.78 -23.61
N GLN A 8 40.48 -2.53 -23.64
CA GLN A 8 40.44 -3.98 -23.42
C GLN A 8 40.02 -4.35 -21.99
N ARG A 9 40.49 -3.62 -20.97
CA ARG A 9 40.10 -3.88 -19.56
C ARG A 9 38.62 -3.56 -19.32
N ALA A 10 38.11 -2.45 -19.85
CA ALA A 10 36.67 -2.11 -19.77
C ALA A 10 35.77 -3.08 -20.55
N ALA A 11 36.25 -3.63 -21.67
CA ALA A 11 35.51 -4.65 -22.44
C ALA A 11 35.48 -6.00 -21.70
N VAL A 12 36.60 -6.39 -21.06
CA VAL A 12 36.67 -7.60 -20.22
C VAL A 12 35.82 -7.46 -18.96
N GLU A 13 35.80 -6.28 -18.32
CA GLU A 13 34.93 -6.01 -17.17
C GLU A 13 33.44 -6.01 -17.55
N ARG A 14 33.07 -5.46 -18.72
CA ARG A 14 31.69 -5.56 -19.24
C ARG A 14 31.32 -6.99 -19.60
N ALA A 15 32.24 -7.76 -20.20
CA ALA A 15 32.01 -9.16 -20.51
C ALA A 15 31.87 -10.03 -19.25
N ASN A 16 32.67 -9.76 -18.22
CA ASN A 16 32.58 -10.41 -16.91
C ASN A 16 31.27 -10.06 -16.20
N ARG A 17 30.85 -8.79 -16.22
CA ARG A 17 29.53 -8.36 -15.70
C ARG A 17 28.40 -9.08 -16.42
N LYS A 18 28.41 -9.12 -17.75
CA LYS A 18 27.43 -9.87 -18.56
C LYS A 18 27.46 -11.38 -18.30
N ALA A 19 28.63 -11.96 -18.04
CA ALA A 19 28.76 -13.39 -17.73
C ALA A 19 28.22 -13.73 -16.34
N VAL A 20 28.48 -12.88 -15.34
CA VAL A 20 27.91 -12.98 -13.99
C VAL A 20 26.39 -12.81 -14.05
N GLN A 21 25.89 -11.81 -14.77
CA GLN A 21 24.46 -11.58 -14.99
C GLN A 21 23.79 -12.79 -15.67
N ARG A 22 24.38 -13.35 -16.73
CA ARG A 22 23.87 -14.56 -17.40
C ARG A 22 23.87 -15.79 -16.48
N ARG A 23 24.86 -15.92 -15.60
CA ARG A 23 24.92 -17.01 -14.61
C ARG A 23 23.82 -16.84 -13.55
N ARG A 24 23.59 -15.61 -13.08
CA ARG A 24 22.48 -15.25 -12.17
C ARG A 24 21.14 -15.57 -12.79
N VAL A 25 20.89 -15.11 -14.01
CA VAL A 25 19.66 -15.43 -14.76
C VAL A 25 19.44 -16.94 -14.90
N ARG A 26 20.48 -17.71 -15.25
CA ARG A 26 20.38 -19.18 -15.35
C ARG A 26 20.19 -19.87 -14.00
N GLN A 27 20.71 -19.32 -12.91
CA GLN A 27 20.45 -19.83 -11.56
C GLN A 27 19.02 -19.50 -11.12
N ARG A 28 18.56 -18.25 -11.32
CA ARG A 28 17.19 -17.80 -11.04
C ARG A 28 16.15 -18.61 -11.82
N LEU A 29 16.35 -18.82 -13.13
CA LEU A 29 15.46 -19.67 -13.94
C LEU A 29 15.44 -21.15 -13.48
N ARG A 30 16.54 -21.66 -12.91
CA ARG A 30 16.56 -23.01 -12.32
C ARG A 30 15.87 -23.06 -10.97
N VAL A 31 15.91 -21.98 -10.19
CA VAL A 31 15.19 -21.85 -8.92
C VAL A 31 13.70 -21.77 -9.20
N VAL A 32 13.24 -20.87 -10.08
CA VAL A 32 11.83 -20.75 -10.49
C VAL A 32 11.27 -22.07 -11.03
N ALA A 33 12.06 -22.81 -11.85
CA ALA A 33 11.64 -24.12 -12.36
C ALA A 33 11.68 -25.25 -11.30
N ALA A 34 12.34 -25.05 -10.16
CA ALA A 34 12.47 -26.03 -9.07
C ALA A 34 11.56 -25.70 -7.87
N THR A 35 11.16 -24.44 -7.68
CA THR A 35 10.18 -23.95 -6.68
C THR A 35 8.75 -24.02 -7.21
N ALA A 36 8.45 -25.04 -8.01
CA ALA A 36 7.10 -25.29 -8.51
C ALA A 36 6.11 -25.48 -7.34
N PRO A 37 4.79 -25.24 -7.54
CA PRO A 37 3.70 -25.34 -6.54
C PRO A 37 3.68 -26.59 -5.64
N GLY A 38 4.47 -27.62 -5.95
CA GLY A 38 4.52 -28.89 -5.22
C GLY A 38 5.14 -28.82 -3.82
N LEU A 39 5.94 -27.80 -3.48
CA LEU A 39 6.49 -27.66 -2.11
C LEU A 39 5.44 -27.09 -1.15
N ALA A 40 4.82 -25.96 -1.49
CA ALA A 40 3.75 -25.37 -0.70
C ALA A 40 2.51 -26.28 -0.61
N ALA A 41 2.13 -26.98 -1.69
CA ALA A 41 1.03 -27.95 -1.65
C ALA A 41 1.29 -29.11 -0.67
N GLY A 42 2.55 -29.55 -0.55
CA GLY A 42 2.95 -30.58 0.40
C GLY A 42 2.92 -30.08 1.85
N ALA A 43 3.39 -28.86 2.10
CA ALA A 43 3.34 -28.25 3.42
C ALA A 43 1.92 -27.95 3.87
N LEU A 44 1.09 -27.42 2.97
CA LEU A 44 -0.33 -27.22 3.19
C LEU A 44 -1.04 -28.54 3.55
N ALA A 45 -0.80 -29.61 2.80
CA ALA A 45 -1.41 -30.91 3.11
C ALA A 45 -1.02 -31.43 4.50
N MET A 46 0.21 -31.15 4.96
CA MET A 46 0.65 -31.49 6.32
C MET A 46 0.00 -30.59 7.38
N ALA A 47 -0.03 -29.28 7.18
CA ALA A 47 -0.69 -28.34 8.08
C ALA A 47 -2.19 -28.64 8.23
N LEU A 48 -2.88 -28.94 7.13
CA LEU A 48 -4.29 -29.37 7.13
C LEU A 48 -4.51 -30.68 7.92
N ALA A 49 -3.50 -31.53 8.05
CA ALA A 49 -3.59 -32.80 8.79
C ALA A 49 -3.27 -32.67 10.29
N THR A 50 -2.62 -31.58 10.72
CA THR A 50 -2.32 -31.32 12.13
C THR A 50 -3.48 -30.61 12.82
N PRO A 51 -3.98 -31.08 13.98
CA PRO A 51 -5.01 -30.36 14.74
C PRO A 51 -4.48 -28.98 15.20
N HIS A 52 -5.22 -27.89 14.99
CA HIS A 52 -4.86 -26.59 15.56
C HIS A 52 -5.41 -26.42 16.98
N ALA A 53 -4.73 -25.59 17.76
CA ALA A 53 -5.18 -25.17 19.07
C ALA A 53 -6.21 -24.05 18.89
N VAL A 54 -7.48 -24.36 19.10
CA VAL A 54 -8.56 -23.39 18.97
C VAL A 54 -8.61 -22.48 20.20
N ALA A 55 -8.83 -21.18 19.96
CA ALA A 55 -9.00 -20.18 21.02
C ALA A 55 -10.18 -20.51 21.96
N GLU A 56 -10.02 -20.24 23.26
CA GLU A 56 -11.13 -20.38 24.22
C GLU A 56 -12.32 -19.47 23.81
N VAL A 57 -13.54 -20.00 23.99
CA VAL A 57 -14.79 -19.26 23.73
C VAL A 57 -14.91 -18.14 24.77
N ALA A 58 -14.96 -16.90 24.29
CA ALA A 58 -15.14 -15.74 25.17
C ALA A 58 -16.48 -15.78 25.93
N PRO A 59 -16.59 -15.17 27.11
CA PRO A 59 -17.85 -15.04 27.83
C PRO A 59 -18.92 -14.36 26.98
N ALA A 60 -20.16 -14.88 27.01
CA ALA A 60 -21.29 -14.33 26.27
C ALA A 60 -21.47 -12.81 26.54
N GLY A 61 -21.34 -11.99 25.49
CA GLY A 61 -21.57 -10.54 25.52
C GLY A 61 -20.31 -9.65 25.62
N ALA A 62 -19.11 -10.22 25.80
CA ALA A 62 -17.88 -9.41 25.90
C ALA A 62 -17.53 -8.68 24.59
N MET A 63 -17.73 -9.33 23.44
CA MET A 63 -17.53 -8.71 22.13
C MET A 63 -18.51 -7.56 21.88
N GLN A 64 -19.80 -7.75 22.20
CA GLN A 64 -20.78 -6.67 22.06
C GLN A 64 -20.41 -5.45 22.91
N SER A 65 -19.92 -5.67 24.13
CA SER A 65 -19.51 -4.57 24.99
C SER A 65 -18.36 -3.73 24.40
N VAL A 66 -17.47 -4.33 23.62
CA VAL A 66 -16.37 -3.58 22.99
C VAL A 66 -16.79 -2.94 21.67
N ILE A 67 -17.70 -3.57 20.92
CA ILE A 67 -18.39 -2.95 19.77
C ILE A 67 -19.08 -1.66 20.21
N ASP A 68 -19.84 -1.69 21.29
CA ASP A 68 -20.54 -0.51 21.82
C ASP A 68 -19.55 0.60 22.20
N GLN A 69 -18.40 0.26 22.81
CA GLN A 69 -17.34 1.24 23.15
C GLN A 69 -16.72 1.88 21.91
N LEU A 70 -16.53 1.12 20.84
CA LEU A 70 -16.00 1.63 19.57
C LEU A 70 -16.98 2.61 18.91
N LEU A 71 -18.27 2.25 18.88
CA LEU A 71 -19.32 3.12 18.36
C LEU A 71 -19.44 4.41 19.18
N ASP A 72 -19.38 4.32 20.51
CA ASP A 72 -19.37 5.49 21.40
C ASP A 72 -18.13 6.39 21.14
N ALA A 73 -16.96 5.79 20.88
CA ALA A 73 -15.75 6.53 20.55
C ALA A 73 -15.85 7.25 19.20
N GLN A 74 -16.40 6.59 18.16
CA GLN A 74 -16.67 7.21 16.86
C GLN A 74 -17.67 8.35 16.98
N GLN A 75 -18.77 8.16 17.71
CA GLN A 75 -19.77 9.21 17.92
C GLN A 75 -19.15 10.42 18.63
N LYS A 76 -18.30 10.20 19.62
CA LYS A 76 -17.59 11.30 20.30
C LYS A 76 -16.68 12.07 19.35
N ILE A 77 -16.00 11.39 18.43
CA ILE A 77 -15.17 12.04 17.41
C ILE A 77 -16.06 12.83 16.44
N ILE A 78 -17.16 12.23 15.96
CA ILE A 78 -18.14 12.91 15.09
C ILE A 78 -18.64 14.20 15.75
N ASP A 79 -19.06 14.12 17.02
CA ASP A 79 -19.55 15.28 17.76
C ASP A 79 -18.47 16.36 17.90
N THR A 80 -17.22 15.96 18.16
CA THR A 80 -16.09 16.90 18.34
C THR A 80 -15.73 17.58 17.03
N ASN A 81 -15.59 16.81 15.95
CA ASN A 81 -15.10 17.29 14.67
C ASN A 81 -16.17 18.10 13.92
N SER A 82 -17.45 17.80 14.15
CA SER A 82 -18.57 18.62 13.61
C SER A 82 -18.55 20.07 14.11
N ASP A 83 -17.89 20.32 15.25
CA ASP A 83 -17.76 21.65 15.85
C ASP A 83 -16.40 22.33 15.54
N TYR A 84 -15.55 21.72 14.69
CA TYR A 84 -14.28 22.34 14.29
C TYR A 84 -14.52 23.62 13.49
N PRO A 85 -13.72 24.69 13.73
CA PRO A 85 -14.00 26.02 13.18
C PRO A 85 -13.74 26.15 11.69
N PHE A 86 -12.99 25.20 11.10
CA PHE A 86 -12.63 25.16 9.68
C PHE A 86 -13.53 24.23 8.85
N ILE A 87 -14.48 23.53 9.48
CA ILE A 87 -15.38 22.58 8.81
C ILE A 87 -16.66 23.28 8.37
N VAL A 88 -17.12 22.96 7.15
CA VAL A 88 -18.36 23.46 6.56
C VAL A 88 -19.41 22.35 6.41
N PRO A 89 -20.68 22.67 6.08
CA PRO A 89 -21.73 21.64 6.04
C PRO A 89 -21.54 20.52 5.00
N SER A 90 -20.77 20.72 3.93
CA SER A 90 -20.46 19.69 2.92
C SER A 90 -19.68 18.51 3.51
N ASP A 91 -18.75 18.80 4.42
CA ASP A 91 -17.73 17.88 4.91
C ASP A 91 -18.28 16.92 5.94
N LEU A 92 -19.40 17.28 6.59
CA LEU A 92 -20.07 16.44 7.58
C LEU A 92 -20.50 15.08 7.01
N SER A 93 -20.69 15.00 5.69
CA SER A 93 -21.10 13.75 5.02
C SER A 93 -20.00 12.69 4.98
N SER A 94 -18.73 13.11 4.95
CA SER A 94 -17.55 12.22 4.90
C SER A 94 -16.99 11.88 6.29
N LEU A 95 -17.50 12.51 7.35
CA LEU A 95 -17.00 12.34 8.72
C LEU A 95 -17.15 10.90 9.27
N GLN A 96 -18.21 10.18 8.86
CA GLN A 96 -18.33 8.76 9.19
C GLN A 96 -17.17 7.96 8.59
N GLY A 97 -16.86 8.18 7.31
CA GLY A 97 -15.74 7.53 6.61
C GLY A 97 -14.40 7.88 7.25
N TYR A 98 -14.22 9.12 7.71
CA TYR A 98 -13.05 9.50 8.50
C TYR A 98 -12.89 8.66 9.77
N THR A 99 -13.95 8.51 10.57
CA THR A 99 -13.85 7.70 11.80
C THR A 99 -13.62 6.22 11.54
N GLN A 100 -14.08 5.70 10.40
CA GLN A 100 -13.80 4.33 9.96
C GLN A 100 -12.33 4.15 9.57
N ASN A 101 -11.78 5.06 8.75
CA ASN A 101 -10.37 5.04 8.38
C ASN A 101 -9.45 5.18 9.61
N LEU A 102 -9.82 6.05 10.56
CA LEU A 102 -9.08 6.18 11.83
C LEU A 102 -9.10 4.87 12.62
N ALA A 103 -10.25 4.18 12.69
CA ALA A 103 -10.38 2.91 13.39
C ALA A 103 -9.50 1.83 12.76
N ILE A 104 -9.60 1.62 11.45
CA ILE A 104 -8.86 0.55 10.76
C ILE A 104 -7.35 0.83 10.72
N THR A 105 -6.94 2.10 10.58
CA THR A 105 -5.53 2.51 10.73
C THR A 105 -5.00 2.19 12.12
N THR A 106 -5.76 2.52 13.17
CA THR A 106 -5.36 2.25 14.56
C THR A 106 -5.28 0.75 14.83
N LEU A 107 -6.19 -0.04 14.25
CA LEU A 107 -6.17 -1.50 14.33
C LEU A 107 -4.88 -2.05 13.72
N LEU A 108 -4.54 -1.63 12.49
CA LEU A 108 -3.31 -2.05 11.82
C LEU A 108 -2.06 -1.70 12.62
N LEU A 109 -1.95 -0.47 13.12
CA LEU A 109 -0.81 -0.05 13.93
C LEU A 109 -0.73 -0.83 15.26
N GLY A 110 -1.86 -1.23 15.82
CA GLY A 110 -1.92 -2.13 16.98
C GLY A 110 -1.43 -3.53 16.66
N LEU A 111 -1.87 -4.09 15.53
CA LEU A 111 -1.45 -5.39 15.02
C LEU A 111 0.06 -5.45 14.74
N ASN A 112 0.63 -4.41 14.14
CA ASN A 112 2.07 -4.31 13.90
C ASN A 112 2.91 -4.39 15.19
N LYS A 113 2.38 -3.95 16.34
CA LYS A 113 3.08 -4.07 17.63
C LYS A 113 3.13 -5.49 18.18
N LEU A 114 2.29 -6.41 17.67
CA LEU A 114 2.39 -7.83 18.01
C LEU A 114 3.60 -8.49 17.33
N ASN A 115 4.14 -7.83 16.30
CA ASN A 115 5.19 -8.35 15.42
C ASN A 115 6.60 -7.80 15.74
N THR A 116 6.83 -7.23 16.92
CA THR A 116 8.12 -6.56 17.28
C THR A 116 9.37 -7.45 17.20
N SER A 117 9.19 -8.77 17.13
CA SER A 117 10.26 -9.76 16.99
C SER A 117 10.33 -10.47 15.65
N SER A 118 9.65 -9.95 14.62
CA SER A 118 9.42 -10.67 13.36
C SER A 118 10.01 -9.95 12.14
N ASP A 119 10.17 -10.73 11.07
CA ASP A 119 10.69 -10.34 9.76
C ASP A 119 9.59 -9.69 8.88
N SER A 120 8.62 -9.05 9.51
CA SER A 120 7.34 -8.64 8.91
C SER A 120 7.32 -7.15 8.57
N ILE A 121 6.83 -6.82 7.38
CA ILE A 121 6.53 -5.45 6.97
C ILE A 121 5.09 -5.42 6.50
N THR A 122 4.25 -4.68 7.22
CA THR A 122 2.86 -4.50 6.82
C THR A 122 2.74 -3.26 5.97
N TRP A 123 2.60 -3.47 4.67
CA TRP A 123 2.41 -2.40 3.70
C TRP A 123 1.02 -1.78 3.80
N VAL A 124 1.01 -0.50 3.46
CA VAL A 124 -0.14 0.37 3.34
C VAL A 124 -0.01 1.05 1.98
N PRO A 125 -1.04 1.08 1.11
CA PRO A 125 -2.45 0.74 1.35
C PRO A 125 -2.73 -0.71 1.79
N PHE A 126 -3.87 -0.92 2.45
CA PHE A 126 -4.08 -2.14 3.22
C PHE A 126 -4.13 -3.41 2.35
N PRO A 127 -3.48 -4.52 2.78
CA PRO A 127 -3.34 -5.74 1.97
C PRO A 127 -4.64 -6.50 1.73
N TRP A 128 -5.73 -6.16 2.40
CA TRP A 128 -7.05 -6.75 2.18
C TRP A 128 -7.91 -5.94 1.18
N SER A 129 -7.36 -4.88 0.60
CA SER A 129 -8.07 -4.09 -0.43
C SER A 129 -8.06 -4.84 -1.77
N ALA A 130 -9.16 -4.77 -2.51
CA ALA A 130 -9.23 -5.28 -3.87
C ALA A 130 -8.47 -4.39 -4.86
N ASN A 131 -7.69 -5.00 -5.76
CA ASN A 131 -6.79 -4.30 -6.70
C ASN A 131 -7.49 -3.41 -7.73
N VAL A 132 -8.77 -3.68 -8.04
CA VAL A 132 -9.56 -2.93 -9.03
C VAL A 132 -10.57 -1.97 -8.37
N ALA A 133 -10.31 -1.58 -7.14
CA ALA A 133 -11.17 -0.69 -6.39
C ALA A 133 -10.34 0.42 -5.75
N GLU A 134 -11.03 1.46 -5.26
CA GLU A 134 -10.37 2.47 -4.47
C GLU A 134 -9.94 1.84 -3.13
N PRO A 135 -8.63 1.82 -2.81
CA PRO A 135 -8.15 1.24 -1.57
C PRO A 135 -8.62 2.06 -0.38
N GLN A 136 -8.80 1.40 0.76
CA GLN A 136 -8.94 2.13 2.01
C GLN A 136 -7.60 2.81 2.32
N SER A 137 -7.59 4.14 2.41
CA SER A 137 -6.37 4.89 2.68
C SER A 137 -6.24 5.19 4.18
N PRO A 138 -5.23 4.65 4.88
CA PRO A 138 -4.95 5.04 6.25
C PRO A 138 -4.22 6.37 6.32
N LEU A 139 -4.09 6.87 7.56
CA LEU A 139 -3.44 8.13 7.88
C LEU A 139 -4.24 9.34 7.40
N ILE A 140 -3.68 10.49 7.71
CA ILE A 140 -4.11 11.80 7.28
C ILE A 140 -3.09 12.33 6.28
N LEU A 141 -3.57 12.94 5.20
CA LEU A 141 -2.76 13.40 4.06
C LEU A 141 -1.78 12.36 3.49
N PRO A 142 -2.15 11.06 3.36
CA PRO A 142 -1.26 10.04 2.81
C PRO A 142 -0.90 10.33 1.36
N ASN A 143 0.34 10.01 0.97
CA ASN A 143 0.73 9.99 -0.44
C ASN A 143 0.20 8.72 -1.09
N PRO A 144 -0.69 8.80 -2.10
CA PRO A 144 -1.21 7.63 -2.80
C PRO A 144 -0.13 6.89 -3.59
N ASP A 145 0.99 7.57 -3.89
CA ASP A 145 2.15 6.97 -4.54
C ASP A 145 3.08 6.26 -3.55
N ASP A 146 2.91 6.40 -2.22
CA ASP A 146 3.76 5.71 -1.25
C ASP A 146 3.18 4.35 -0.86
N GLN A 147 4.01 3.31 -0.90
CA GLN A 147 3.84 2.15 -0.04
C GLN A 147 4.47 2.49 1.32
N TYR A 148 3.62 2.64 2.36
CA TYR A 148 4.04 2.91 3.72
C TYR A 148 4.27 1.61 4.49
N GLY A 149 5.46 1.45 5.09
CA GLY A 149 5.79 0.31 5.93
C GLY A 149 6.12 0.74 7.36
N PRO A 150 5.12 0.93 8.26
CA PRO A 150 5.38 1.17 9.67
C PRO A 150 5.86 -0.11 10.37
N ILE A 151 7.12 -0.12 10.78
CA ILE A 151 7.75 -1.26 11.46
C ILE A 151 7.86 -0.98 12.94
N ALA A 152 7.27 -1.85 13.77
CA ALA A 152 7.50 -1.82 15.21
C ALA A 152 8.88 -2.40 15.53
N VAL A 153 9.73 -1.63 16.21
CA VAL A 153 11.10 -2.05 16.56
C VAL A 153 11.29 -2.09 18.07
N ASP A 154 12.05 -3.08 18.55
CA ASP A 154 12.63 -3.05 19.89
C ASP A 154 13.87 -2.12 19.86
N PRO A 155 13.87 -1.00 20.61
CA PRO A 155 14.99 -0.05 20.61
C PRO A 155 16.31 -0.65 21.15
N THR A 156 16.27 -1.86 21.71
CA THR A 156 17.45 -2.58 22.22
C THR A 156 17.97 -3.65 21.27
N ALA A 157 17.22 -3.97 20.22
CA ALA A 157 17.58 -4.97 19.22
C ALA A 157 18.42 -4.38 18.08
N THR A 158 18.84 -5.25 17.17
CA THR A 158 19.46 -4.88 15.90
C THR A 158 18.72 -5.60 14.79
N TYR A 159 18.44 -4.88 13.71
CA TYR A 159 17.76 -5.41 12.55
C TYR A 159 18.61 -5.20 11.30
N THR A 160 18.62 -6.21 10.44
CA THR A 160 19.22 -6.15 9.11
C THR A 160 18.12 -6.03 8.07
N VAL A 161 18.05 -4.90 7.38
CA VAL A 161 17.15 -4.67 6.25
C VAL A 161 17.92 -4.92 4.95
N THR A 162 17.36 -5.74 4.06
CA THR A 162 17.87 -5.95 2.70
C THR A 162 16.92 -5.31 1.70
N VAL A 163 17.47 -4.47 0.81
CA VAL A 163 16.72 -3.87 -0.30
C VAL A 163 17.25 -4.42 -1.62
N ASN A 164 16.35 -4.94 -2.44
CA ASN A 164 16.61 -5.28 -3.83
C ASN A 164 15.92 -4.25 -4.74
N PRO A 165 16.67 -3.31 -5.33
CA PRO A 165 16.08 -2.20 -6.06
C PRO A 165 15.31 -2.63 -7.32
N GLY A 166 14.14 -2.03 -7.51
CA GLY A 166 13.32 -2.08 -8.71
C GLY A 166 13.37 -0.75 -9.47
N ALA A 167 12.81 -0.73 -10.67
CA ALA A 167 12.74 0.49 -11.50
C ALA A 167 11.44 1.29 -11.27
N GLY A 168 10.42 0.68 -10.66
CA GLY A 168 9.16 1.35 -10.31
C GLY A 168 9.28 2.26 -9.07
N THR A 169 10.25 1.99 -8.18
CA THR A 169 10.54 2.85 -7.03
C THR A 169 11.33 4.08 -7.47
N GLN A 170 10.78 5.26 -7.18
CA GLN A 170 11.39 6.56 -7.44
C GLN A 170 12.27 7.02 -6.26
N ASP A 171 11.82 6.75 -5.03
CA ASP A 171 12.53 7.08 -3.81
C ASP A 171 12.23 6.07 -2.70
N LEU A 172 13.19 5.84 -1.80
CA LEU A 172 13.03 4.94 -0.66
C LEU A 172 13.71 5.54 0.57
N SER A 173 12.95 5.73 1.64
CA SER A 173 13.46 6.29 2.89
C SER A 173 13.10 5.43 4.11
N PHE A 174 13.99 5.47 5.11
CA PHE A 174 13.84 4.83 6.41
C PHE A 174 13.92 5.91 7.48
N THR A 175 12.83 6.17 8.20
CA THR A 175 12.77 7.21 9.23
C THR A 175 12.44 6.61 10.59
N ALA A 176 13.39 6.66 11.53
CA ALA A 176 13.15 6.35 12.93
C ALA A 176 12.39 7.52 13.59
N ASN A 177 11.24 7.25 14.19
CA ASN A 177 10.41 8.27 14.82
C ASN A 177 10.30 8.02 16.33
N ALA A 178 10.65 9.04 17.12
CA ALA A 178 10.25 9.12 18.52
C ALA A 178 8.77 9.50 18.63
N GLY A 179 8.19 9.28 19.80
CA GLY A 179 6.74 9.46 20.01
C GLY A 179 5.95 8.23 19.60
N ASN A 180 4.62 8.33 19.70
CA ASN A 180 3.73 7.23 19.39
C ASN A 180 2.57 7.62 18.47
N GLY A 181 2.52 8.89 18.03
CA GLY A 181 1.44 9.43 17.19
C GLY A 181 0.06 9.47 17.86
N VAL A 182 -0.01 9.19 19.16
CA VAL A 182 -1.25 9.05 19.94
C VAL A 182 -1.30 10.05 21.09
N THR A 183 -0.30 10.02 21.96
CA THR A 183 -0.15 10.92 23.12
C THR A 183 1.09 11.80 23.01
N VAL A 184 2.01 11.45 22.10
CA VAL A 184 3.23 12.20 21.79
C VAL A 184 3.39 12.16 20.28
N ASP A 185 3.46 13.34 19.66
CA ASP A 185 3.60 13.48 18.21
C ASP A 185 4.85 12.76 17.70
N PHE A 186 4.80 12.32 16.44
CA PHE A 186 5.97 11.72 15.80
C PHE A 186 7.03 12.79 15.59
N THR A 187 8.26 12.48 15.99
CA THR A 187 9.42 13.34 15.75
C THR A 187 10.53 12.49 15.12
N PRO A 188 11.06 12.86 13.94
CA PRO A 188 12.08 12.09 13.27
C PRO A 188 13.38 12.25 14.06
N VAL A 189 14.01 11.14 14.45
CA VAL A 189 15.28 11.16 15.20
C VAL A 189 16.48 10.80 14.34
N SER A 190 16.27 9.94 13.34
CA SER A 190 17.27 9.48 12.40
C SER A 190 16.57 9.09 11.11
N SER A 191 17.18 9.39 9.98
CA SER A 191 16.68 8.98 8.67
C SER A 191 17.82 8.59 7.74
N LEU A 192 17.49 7.71 6.79
CA LEU A 192 18.36 7.34 5.68
C LEU A 192 17.51 7.27 4.41
N ASP A 193 17.89 8.05 3.41
CA ASP A 193 17.41 7.89 2.04
C ASP A 193 18.33 6.92 1.30
N LEU A 194 17.74 6.01 0.53
CA LEU A 194 18.50 4.99 -0.20
C LEU A 194 19.45 5.64 -1.24
N ALA A 195 19.09 6.81 -1.74
CA ALA A 195 19.93 7.62 -2.64
C ALA A 195 21.29 7.99 -2.01
N ASP A 196 21.36 8.12 -0.69
CA ASP A 196 22.58 8.40 0.06
C ASP A 196 23.29 7.13 0.57
N ALA A 197 22.64 5.97 0.43
CA ALA A 197 23.19 4.69 0.87
C ALA A 197 24.25 4.16 -0.12
N THR A 198 25.16 3.34 0.41
CA THR A 198 26.16 2.64 -0.41
C THR A 198 25.64 1.25 -0.80
N PRO A 199 25.54 0.91 -2.10
CA PRO A 199 25.10 -0.41 -2.54
C PRO A 199 26.18 -1.47 -2.32
N ASN A 200 25.74 -2.70 -2.13
CA ASN A 200 26.55 -3.91 -2.19
C ASN A 200 27.11 -4.14 -3.60
N ALA A 201 28.15 -4.98 -3.71
CA ALA A 201 28.77 -5.28 -4.99
C ALA A 201 27.84 -5.93 -6.03
N ASP A 202 26.69 -6.47 -5.59
CA ASP A 202 25.68 -7.08 -6.43
C ASP A 202 24.51 -6.17 -6.81
N GLY A 203 24.45 -4.95 -6.27
CA GLY A 203 23.40 -3.96 -6.50
C GLY A 203 22.31 -3.90 -5.42
N THR A 204 22.30 -4.82 -4.46
CA THR A 204 21.40 -4.76 -3.29
C THR A 204 21.91 -3.72 -2.29
N TYR A 205 21.08 -3.35 -1.30
CA TYR A 205 21.50 -2.58 -0.14
C TYR A 205 21.29 -3.39 1.13
N THR A 206 22.19 -3.19 2.09
CA THR A 206 22.03 -3.67 3.46
C THR A 206 22.01 -2.46 4.36
N ILE A 207 20.97 -2.34 5.19
CA ILE A 207 20.76 -1.22 6.11
C ILE A 207 20.61 -1.82 7.51
N ILE A 208 21.34 -1.26 8.47
CA ILE A 208 21.28 -1.70 9.86
C ILE A 208 20.40 -0.73 10.66
N LEU A 209 19.39 -1.25 11.34
CA LEU A 209 18.63 -0.51 12.35
C LEU A 209 19.14 -0.93 13.72
N SER A 210 19.81 -0.04 14.45
CA SER A 210 20.36 -0.36 15.78
C SER A 210 20.55 0.89 16.63
N ALA A 211 20.42 0.75 17.95
CA ALA A 211 20.85 1.78 18.89
C ALA A 211 22.39 1.82 19.06
N THR A 212 23.09 0.77 18.64
CA THR A 212 24.56 0.76 18.62
C THR A 212 25.04 1.35 17.29
N PRO A 213 26.05 2.25 17.27
CA PRO A 213 26.59 2.76 16.02
C PRO A 213 27.19 1.67 15.14
N HIS A 214 26.86 1.69 13.84
CA HIS A 214 27.44 0.84 12.80
C HIS A 214 28.10 1.69 11.69
N ASP A 215 29.12 1.14 11.05
CA ASP A 215 29.70 1.73 9.83
C ASP A 215 28.79 1.49 8.62
N GLY A 216 28.74 2.45 7.69
CA GLY A 216 27.97 2.32 6.45
C GLY A 216 26.51 2.76 6.59
N ASN A 217 25.59 2.01 5.99
CA ASN A 217 24.17 2.34 5.97
C ASN A 217 23.55 1.96 7.34
N TRP A 218 23.36 2.94 8.20
CA TRP A 218 22.86 2.75 9.56
C TRP A 218 21.81 3.80 9.92
N VAL A 219 20.72 3.36 10.54
CA VAL A 219 19.68 4.21 11.12
C VAL A 219 19.68 3.99 12.64
N ASP A 220 19.80 5.10 13.38
CA ASP A 220 19.78 5.07 14.84
C ASP A 220 18.35 4.88 15.34
N ILE A 221 18.10 3.76 16.03
CA ILE A 221 16.81 3.46 16.66
C ILE A 221 16.83 3.63 18.19
N SER A 222 17.81 4.37 18.72
CA SER A 222 17.91 4.65 20.16
C SER A 222 16.66 5.37 20.67
N GLY A 223 15.86 4.67 21.48
CA GLY A 223 14.68 5.24 22.14
C GLY A 223 13.46 5.42 21.22
N VAL A 224 13.45 4.80 20.04
CA VAL A 224 12.25 4.77 19.17
C VAL A 224 11.53 3.43 19.25
N GLY A 225 10.22 3.45 19.07
CA GLY A 225 9.40 2.23 18.94
C GLY A 225 8.95 1.93 17.51
N THR A 226 9.21 2.83 16.56
CA THR A 226 8.75 2.69 15.18
C THR A 226 9.74 3.27 14.19
N VAL A 227 10.00 2.51 13.11
CA VAL A 227 10.67 2.98 11.91
C VAL A 227 9.64 3.00 10.79
N MET A 228 9.49 4.13 10.11
CA MET A 228 8.64 4.26 8.93
C MET A 228 9.48 4.04 7.68
N ILE A 229 9.09 3.07 6.86
CA ILE A 229 9.55 2.95 5.48
C ILE A 229 8.59 3.71 4.58
N ARG A 230 9.11 4.55 3.68
CA ARG A 230 8.32 5.13 2.58
C ARG A 230 8.96 4.70 1.27
N ASN A 231 8.28 3.83 0.55
CA ASN A 231 8.68 3.37 -0.78
C ASN A 231 7.80 4.06 -1.81
N ILE A 232 8.35 5.04 -2.52
CA ILE A 232 7.59 5.97 -3.36
C ILE A 232 7.57 5.46 -4.79
N MET A 233 6.39 5.17 -5.30
CA MET A 233 6.17 4.69 -6.65
C MET A 233 6.25 5.85 -7.64
N GLY A 234 7.03 5.66 -8.70
CA GLY A 234 7.03 6.55 -9.86
C GLY A 234 6.12 6.00 -10.94
N ASP A 235 6.56 4.91 -11.55
CA ASP A 235 5.84 4.16 -12.59
C ASP A 235 5.36 2.83 -12.00
N GLY A 236 4.06 2.74 -11.75
CA GLY A 236 3.43 1.58 -11.12
C GLY A 236 3.40 0.34 -12.01
N GLY A 237 3.67 0.45 -13.31
CA GLY A 237 3.72 -0.70 -14.23
C GLY A 237 5.09 -1.38 -14.29
N LEU A 238 6.05 -0.98 -13.45
CA LEU A 238 7.39 -1.56 -13.35
C LEU A 238 7.61 -2.27 -12.01
N PRO A 239 8.47 -3.31 -11.96
CA PRO A 239 8.83 -3.92 -10.69
C PRO A 239 9.46 -2.89 -9.74
N HIS A 240 8.95 -2.79 -8.52
CA HIS A 240 9.45 -1.88 -7.49
C HIS A 240 10.43 -2.58 -6.54
N ASP A 241 10.97 -1.83 -5.59
CA ASP A 241 11.91 -2.34 -4.59
C ASP A 241 11.29 -3.50 -3.79
N TYR A 242 12.03 -4.61 -3.65
CA TYR A 242 11.68 -5.68 -2.70
C TYR A 242 12.52 -5.52 -1.43
N ILE A 243 11.83 -5.43 -0.29
CA ILE A 243 12.43 -5.09 1.00
C ILE A 243 12.13 -6.22 1.99
N THR A 244 13.17 -6.70 2.67
CA THR A 244 13.04 -7.62 3.79
C THR A 244 13.71 -7.05 5.02
N ILE A 245 13.18 -7.38 6.20
CA ILE A 245 13.77 -7.05 7.48
C ILE A 245 14.00 -8.33 8.26
N HIS A 246 15.11 -8.41 8.99
CA HIS A 246 15.37 -9.51 9.90
C HIS A 246 15.89 -9.00 11.23
N GLN A 247 15.34 -9.48 12.35
CA GLN A 247 15.91 -9.19 13.66
C GLN A 247 17.10 -10.11 13.95
N ASP A 248 18.27 -9.52 14.19
CA ASP A 248 19.50 -10.26 14.45
C ASP A 248 19.36 -11.16 15.69
N GLY A 249 19.61 -12.45 15.50
CA GLY A 249 19.54 -13.45 16.58
C GLY A 249 18.13 -13.94 16.90
N ALA A 250 17.09 -13.42 16.24
CA ALA A 250 15.78 -14.05 16.24
C ALA A 250 15.85 -15.37 15.45
N THR A 251 15.27 -16.43 16.00
CA THR A 251 14.89 -17.57 15.17
C THR A 251 13.72 -17.11 14.32
N ALA A 252 13.81 -17.28 12.99
CA ALA A 252 12.70 -17.05 12.07
C ALA A 252 11.50 -17.90 12.50
N ALA A 253 10.66 -17.34 13.36
CA ALA A 253 9.39 -17.91 13.75
C ALA A 253 8.36 -17.26 12.82
N SER A 254 8.28 -17.75 11.59
CA SER A 254 7.23 -17.35 10.66
C SER A 254 5.92 -18.03 11.07
N SER A 255 5.43 -17.81 12.30
CA SER A 255 4.08 -18.29 12.64
C SER A 255 3.06 -17.31 12.05
N LEU A 256 2.09 -17.82 11.30
CA LEU A 256 0.94 -17.01 10.91
C LEU A 256 0.20 -16.55 12.18
N PRO A 257 -0.13 -15.26 12.31
CA PRO A 257 -0.78 -14.75 13.50
C PRO A 257 -2.18 -15.34 13.68
N GLU A 258 -2.43 -15.87 14.88
CA GLU A 258 -3.73 -16.35 15.33
C GLU A 258 -4.04 -15.66 16.66
N LEU A 259 -5.18 -14.98 16.74
CA LEU A 259 -5.55 -14.20 17.91
C LEU A 259 -6.67 -14.90 18.66
N SER A 260 -6.50 -15.07 19.98
CA SER A 260 -7.61 -15.49 20.83
C SER A 260 -8.67 -14.40 20.92
N HIS A 261 -9.91 -14.78 21.24
CA HIS A 261 -10.99 -13.82 21.48
C HIS A 261 -10.62 -12.79 22.55
N ASP A 262 -9.92 -13.19 23.61
CA ASP A 262 -9.48 -12.27 24.65
C ASP A 262 -8.44 -11.26 24.14
N GLN A 263 -7.53 -11.68 23.25
CA GLN A 263 -6.59 -10.77 22.60
C GLN A 263 -7.33 -9.79 21.69
N MET A 264 -8.29 -10.26 20.91
CA MET A 264 -9.13 -9.42 20.05
C MET A 264 -9.92 -8.38 20.87
N ILE A 265 -10.63 -8.82 21.91
CA ILE A 265 -11.41 -7.93 22.80
C ILE A 265 -10.50 -6.90 23.46
N THR A 266 -9.33 -7.33 23.96
CA THR A 266 -8.35 -6.43 24.59
C THR A 266 -7.87 -5.37 23.61
N MET A 267 -7.53 -5.77 22.38
CA MET A 267 -7.05 -4.84 21.35
C MET A 267 -8.14 -3.87 20.91
N LEU A 268 -9.36 -4.34 20.67
CA LEU A 268 -10.51 -3.49 20.33
C LEU A 268 -10.84 -2.50 21.45
N GLY A 269 -10.73 -2.91 22.72
CA GLY A 269 -10.97 -2.03 23.87
C GLY A 269 -9.88 -0.96 24.00
N GLN A 270 -8.63 -1.32 23.73
CA GLN A 270 -7.53 -0.34 23.63
C GLN A 270 -7.77 0.64 22.48
N LEU A 271 -8.23 0.15 21.34
CA LEU A 271 -8.55 0.95 20.15
C LEU A 271 -9.64 1.99 20.47
N ALA A 272 -10.75 1.57 21.08
CA ALA A 272 -11.83 2.46 21.51
C ALA A 272 -11.35 3.56 22.46
N ALA A 273 -10.42 3.24 23.37
CA ALA A 273 -9.84 4.21 24.30
C ALA A 273 -8.87 5.19 23.62
N ILE A 274 -8.16 4.73 22.57
CA ILE A 274 -7.07 5.47 21.92
C ILE A 274 -7.57 6.36 20.79
N MET A 275 -8.57 5.94 20.00
CA MET A 275 -9.04 6.69 18.83
C MET A 275 -9.34 8.17 19.11
N PRO A 276 -10.07 8.55 20.17
CA PRO A 276 -10.33 9.97 20.45
C PRO A 276 -9.07 10.76 20.78
N LEU A 277 -8.02 10.10 21.30
CA LEU A 277 -6.72 10.73 21.58
C LEU A 277 -5.92 10.94 20.29
N VAL A 278 -5.95 9.95 19.38
CA VAL A 278 -5.31 10.08 18.06
C VAL A 278 -5.94 11.22 17.27
N ASN A 279 -7.28 11.26 17.20
CA ASN A 279 -8.02 12.35 16.55
C ASN A 279 -7.62 13.73 17.09
N ALA A 280 -7.45 13.86 18.40
CA ALA A 280 -7.09 15.11 19.06
C ALA A 280 -5.58 15.39 19.12
N SER A 281 -4.73 14.49 18.58
CA SER A 281 -3.28 14.69 18.56
C SER A 281 -2.89 15.84 17.63
N GLY A 282 -1.77 16.51 17.90
CA GLY A 282 -1.26 17.56 17.01
C GLY A 282 -1.00 17.02 15.61
N THR A 283 -0.50 15.79 15.50
CA THR A 283 -0.32 15.12 14.21
C THR A 283 -1.60 15.04 13.38
N TYR A 284 -2.76 14.68 13.95
CA TYR A 284 -3.99 14.56 13.15
C TYR A 284 -4.71 15.91 13.03
N TYR A 285 -4.93 16.60 14.14
CA TYR A 285 -5.68 17.85 14.14
C TYR A 285 -4.99 18.93 13.29
N SER A 286 -3.69 19.15 13.45
CA SER A 286 -2.97 20.20 12.71
C SER A 286 -2.86 19.89 11.21
N GLN A 287 -2.87 18.61 10.82
CA GLN A 287 -2.86 18.21 9.41
C GLN A 287 -4.20 18.48 8.71
N MET A 288 -5.32 18.57 9.43
CA MET A 288 -6.58 19.10 8.89
C MET A 288 -6.62 20.63 8.99
N GLU A 289 -6.41 21.16 10.21
CA GLU A 289 -6.62 22.57 10.52
C GLU A 289 -5.80 23.50 9.63
N ILE A 290 -4.53 23.18 9.40
CA ILE A 290 -3.62 24.07 8.69
C ILE A 290 -4.07 24.29 7.26
N PRO A 291 -4.25 23.26 6.41
CA PRO A 291 -4.73 23.48 5.05
C PRO A 291 -6.16 24.04 5.01
N ASP A 292 -7.09 23.56 5.83
CA ASP A 292 -8.50 24.02 5.79
C ASP A 292 -8.70 25.44 6.32
N SER A 293 -7.71 25.98 7.04
CA SER A 293 -7.72 27.39 7.45
C SER A 293 -7.08 28.33 6.40
N LEU A 294 -6.58 27.80 5.29
CA LEU A 294 -6.03 28.62 4.20
C LEU A 294 -7.15 29.31 3.42
N PRO A 295 -6.91 30.50 2.84
CA PRO A 295 -7.88 31.11 1.94
C PRO A 295 -8.18 30.20 0.74
N ASP A 296 -9.46 30.08 0.39
CA ASP A 296 -9.92 29.24 -0.71
C ASP A 296 -9.18 29.56 -2.02
N ASN A 297 -8.89 28.51 -2.77
CA ASN A 297 -8.24 28.54 -4.07
C ASN A 297 -6.85 29.20 -4.04
N THR A 298 -6.15 29.16 -2.91
CA THR A 298 -4.76 29.64 -2.78
C THR A 298 -3.83 28.51 -2.35
N MET A 299 -2.53 28.69 -2.62
CA MET A 299 -1.47 27.79 -2.19
C MET A 299 -0.45 28.58 -1.36
N THR A 300 0.19 27.91 -0.40
CA THR A 300 1.33 28.47 0.33
C THR A 300 2.58 28.50 -0.54
N ASP A 301 3.56 29.33 -0.17
CA ASP A 301 4.92 29.20 -0.70
C ASP A 301 5.49 27.80 -0.41
N ILE A 302 6.34 27.30 -1.32
CA ILE A 302 7.09 26.07 -1.15
C ILE A 302 8.04 26.23 0.03
N SER A 303 7.89 25.37 1.03
CA SER A 303 8.69 25.39 2.25
C SER A 303 8.94 23.99 2.80
N ALA A 304 9.83 23.87 3.79
CA ALA A 304 10.08 22.60 4.46
C ALA A 304 8.80 22.10 5.13
N THR A 305 8.40 20.86 4.82
CA THR A 305 7.09 20.32 5.25
C THR A 305 6.97 20.26 6.77
N SER A 306 8.04 19.86 7.45
CA SER A 306 8.11 19.81 8.92
C SER A 306 8.02 21.19 9.60
N GLY A 307 8.24 22.27 8.86
CA GLY A 307 8.03 23.64 9.33
C GLY A 307 6.65 24.21 8.95
N ALA A 308 5.96 23.57 8.01
CA ALA A 308 4.66 24.01 7.51
C ALA A 308 3.49 23.33 8.23
N VAL A 309 3.64 22.06 8.63
CA VAL A 309 2.58 21.27 9.26
C VAL A 309 3.15 20.43 10.41
N GLU A 310 2.61 20.60 11.62
CA GLU A 310 3.02 19.82 12.78
C GLU A 310 2.70 18.33 12.58
N GLY A 311 3.60 17.45 13.00
CA GLY A 311 3.43 15.99 12.91
C GLY A 311 3.72 15.37 11.54
N ILE A 312 3.95 16.15 10.48
CA ILE A 312 4.51 15.63 9.22
C ILE A 312 6.03 15.61 9.30
N SER A 313 6.60 14.42 9.39
CA SER A 313 8.05 14.22 9.52
C SER A 313 8.62 13.27 8.47
N THR A 314 8.74 13.77 7.25
CA THR A 314 9.67 13.22 6.24
C THR A 314 10.83 14.19 6.11
N PRO A 315 12.00 13.89 6.70
CA PRO A 315 13.19 14.72 6.51
C PRO A 315 13.48 14.94 5.02
N GLY A 316 13.86 16.15 4.64
CA GLY A 316 14.17 16.48 3.24
C GLY A 316 12.97 16.78 2.33
N GLN A 317 11.74 16.52 2.76
CA GLN A 317 10.53 16.86 1.99
C GLN A 317 10.20 18.36 2.09
N ILE A 318 9.95 18.99 0.94
CA ILE A 318 9.34 20.33 0.85
C ILE A 318 7.94 20.22 0.25
N SER A 319 7.04 21.12 0.65
CA SER A 319 5.64 21.08 0.22
C SER A 319 5.07 22.48 0.01
N SER A 320 3.96 22.54 -0.72
CA SER A 320 3.04 23.68 -0.79
C SER A 320 1.62 23.13 -0.57
N MET A 321 0.88 23.73 0.36
CA MET A 321 -0.47 23.29 0.72
C MET A 321 -1.48 24.33 0.27
N GLY A 322 -2.70 23.90 -0.02
CA GLY A 322 -3.83 24.76 -0.33
C GLY A 322 -5.15 24.12 0.04
N HIS A 323 -6.20 24.91 -0.09
CA HIS A 323 -7.59 24.49 0.04
C HIS A 323 -8.34 25.01 -1.18
N PHE A 324 -9.07 24.16 -1.90
CA PHE A 324 -9.87 24.56 -3.06
C PHE A 324 -11.33 24.74 -2.65
N GLU A 325 -12.05 25.65 -3.31
CA GLU A 325 -13.52 25.71 -3.26
C GLU A 325 -14.01 26.05 -4.67
N LEU A 326 -14.71 25.12 -5.31
CA LEU A 326 -15.07 25.18 -6.73
C LEU A 326 -16.55 24.91 -6.96
N GLY A 327 -17.18 25.79 -7.74
CA GLY A 327 -18.47 25.52 -8.35
C GLY A 327 -18.40 24.45 -9.45
N PRO A 328 -19.55 23.90 -9.88
CA PRO A 328 -19.63 22.74 -10.78
C PRO A 328 -19.11 22.96 -12.22
N ASP A 329 -18.83 24.22 -12.59
CA ASP A 329 -18.27 24.59 -13.90
C ASP A 329 -16.96 25.39 -13.75
N GLN A 330 -16.36 25.40 -12.55
CA GLN A 330 -15.10 26.06 -12.28
C GLN A 330 -13.93 25.07 -12.25
N ALA A 331 -12.75 25.58 -12.60
CA ALA A 331 -11.49 24.88 -12.47
C ALA A 331 -10.49 25.77 -11.73
N LEU A 332 -9.67 25.17 -10.87
CA LEU A 332 -8.50 25.79 -10.27
C LEU A 332 -7.26 25.41 -11.07
N ILE A 333 -6.62 26.40 -11.69
CA ILE A 333 -5.30 26.25 -12.30
C ILE A 333 -4.25 26.54 -11.24
N ILE A 334 -3.33 25.60 -11.02
CA ILE A 334 -2.22 25.72 -10.09
C ILE A 334 -0.92 25.69 -10.89
N LYS A 335 -0.16 26.78 -10.82
CA LYS A 335 1.12 26.94 -11.50
C LYS A 335 2.24 26.80 -10.47
N ALA A 336 2.93 25.67 -10.52
CA ALA A 336 4.06 25.36 -9.64
C ALA A 336 5.39 25.42 -10.40
N PRO A 337 6.45 26.00 -9.82
CA PRO A 337 7.78 26.01 -10.45
C PRO A 337 8.35 24.60 -10.55
N ASN A 338 9.03 24.29 -11.64
CA ASN A 338 9.74 23.02 -11.78
C ASN A 338 10.98 23.03 -10.87
N LEU A 339 11.09 22.00 -10.03
CA LEU A 339 12.23 21.80 -9.13
C LEU A 339 12.94 20.49 -9.46
N GLU A 340 14.26 20.47 -9.26
CA GLU A 340 15.07 19.25 -9.39
C GLU A 340 14.87 18.39 -8.14
N ALA A 341 14.00 17.40 -8.25
CA ALA A 341 13.60 16.49 -7.18
C ALA A 341 13.54 15.05 -7.69
N GLY A 342 13.84 14.08 -6.82
CA GLY A 342 13.69 12.66 -7.13
C GLY A 342 12.23 12.32 -7.40
N TYR A 343 11.31 12.83 -6.59
CA TYR A 343 9.86 12.67 -6.74
C TYR A 343 9.15 14.01 -6.54
N PHE A 344 8.06 14.23 -7.26
CA PHE A 344 7.12 15.31 -6.99
C PHE A 344 5.75 15.03 -7.56
N GLY A 345 4.71 15.62 -6.97
CA GLY A 345 3.33 15.40 -7.40
C GLY A 345 2.33 16.31 -6.73
N LEU A 346 1.09 16.24 -7.22
CA LEU A 346 -0.10 16.85 -6.64
C LEU A 346 -1.05 15.76 -6.18
N GLN A 347 -1.62 15.92 -4.99
CA GLN A 347 -2.64 15.06 -4.45
C GLN A 347 -3.81 15.88 -3.89
N LEU A 348 -5.03 15.40 -4.13
CA LEU A 348 -6.24 15.96 -3.54
C LEU A 348 -6.71 15.12 -2.36
N TYR A 349 -7.31 15.81 -1.40
CA TYR A 349 -7.94 15.22 -0.24
C TYR A 349 -9.27 15.91 0.03
N ASN A 350 -10.17 15.22 0.75
CA ASN A 350 -11.25 15.91 1.46
C ASN A 350 -10.70 16.65 2.69
N ASP A 351 -11.57 17.37 3.39
CA ASP A 351 -11.24 18.20 4.58
C ASP A 351 -10.82 17.35 5.81
N TRP A 352 -11.06 16.04 5.75
CA TRP A 352 -10.55 15.09 6.75
C TRP A 352 -9.17 14.53 6.37
N GLY A 353 -8.55 15.06 5.31
CA GLY A 353 -7.26 14.65 4.79
C GLY A 353 -7.24 13.23 4.21
N GLN A 354 -8.39 12.69 3.79
CA GLN A 354 -8.49 11.40 3.11
C GLN A 354 -8.36 11.63 1.60
N ASN A 355 -7.65 10.76 0.88
CA ASN A 355 -7.47 10.94 -0.56
C ASN A 355 -8.83 11.01 -1.28
N VAL A 356 -8.90 11.91 -2.25
CA VAL A 356 -9.84 11.78 -3.36
C VAL A 356 -9.48 10.51 -4.14
N PRO A 357 -10.44 9.76 -4.73
CA PRO A 357 -10.15 8.56 -5.49
C PRO A 357 -8.97 8.73 -6.46
N TYR A 358 -7.94 7.92 -6.28
CA TYR A 358 -6.67 8.04 -7.01
C TYR A 358 -6.32 6.80 -7.83
N VAL A 359 -7.07 5.71 -7.65
CA VAL A 359 -6.97 4.51 -8.50
C VAL A 359 -8.06 4.57 -9.57
N THR A 360 -9.30 4.78 -9.13
CA THR A 360 -10.48 4.76 -10.02
C THR A 360 -10.77 6.12 -10.68
N ALA A 361 -10.16 7.18 -10.17
CA ALA A 361 -10.13 8.50 -10.77
C ALA A 361 -8.71 9.11 -10.66
N GLN A 362 -8.48 10.22 -11.35
CA GLN A 362 -7.19 10.91 -11.33
C GLN A 362 -7.16 11.97 -10.21
N GLY A 363 -7.38 11.56 -8.96
CA GLY A 363 -7.32 12.44 -7.77
C GLY A 363 -5.91 12.91 -7.39
N GLY A 364 -4.88 12.40 -8.07
CA GLY A 364 -3.50 12.85 -7.94
C GLY A 364 -2.68 12.54 -9.19
N LEU A 365 -1.51 13.19 -9.27
CA LEU A 365 -0.55 13.04 -10.37
C LEU A 365 0.88 13.17 -9.85
N ASN A 366 1.74 12.23 -10.24
CA ASN A 366 3.18 12.28 -9.93
C ASN A 366 4.04 12.65 -11.16
N ASN A 367 5.34 12.77 -10.95
CA ASN A 367 6.30 13.23 -11.95
C ASN A 367 6.49 12.32 -13.18
N THR A 368 6.00 11.07 -13.15
CA THR A 368 5.99 10.18 -14.32
C THR A 368 4.76 10.38 -15.19
N GLN A 369 3.70 10.99 -14.64
CA GLN A 369 2.39 11.15 -15.29
C GLN A 369 2.15 12.58 -15.80
N ILE A 370 2.81 13.58 -15.22
CA ILE A 370 2.63 14.99 -15.58
C ILE A 370 3.40 15.39 -16.83
N PHE A 371 2.89 16.42 -17.50
CA PHE A 371 3.61 17.22 -18.47
C PHE A 371 4.21 18.46 -17.80
N GLN A 372 5.52 18.67 -17.93
CA GLN A 372 6.18 19.91 -17.53
C GLN A 372 6.30 20.84 -18.73
N ASP A 373 5.77 22.06 -18.63
CA ASP A 373 5.78 23.02 -19.72
C ASP A 373 7.18 23.63 -19.94
N SER A 374 7.40 24.10 -21.16
CA SER A 374 8.70 24.63 -21.60
C SER A 374 9.11 25.95 -20.93
N ASP A 375 8.18 26.60 -20.21
CA ASP A 375 8.40 27.85 -19.48
C ASP A 375 8.98 27.67 -18.06
N GLY A 376 9.23 26.41 -17.66
CA GLY A 376 9.82 26.08 -16.36
C GLY A 376 8.79 25.90 -15.24
N TYR A 377 7.52 25.73 -15.58
CA TYR A 377 6.45 25.45 -14.63
C TYR A 377 5.72 24.15 -14.99
N THR A 378 5.00 23.63 -14.01
CA THR A 378 3.98 22.60 -14.17
C THR A 378 2.63 23.24 -13.86
N TYR A 379 1.68 23.08 -14.77
CA TYR A 379 0.31 23.57 -14.60
C TYR A 379 -0.60 22.39 -14.29
N TYR A 380 -1.21 22.37 -13.11
CA TYR A 380 -2.25 21.42 -12.74
C TYR A 380 -3.62 22.06 -12.88
N VAL A 381 -4.63 21.28 -13.30
CA VAL A 381 -6.01 21.77 -13.43
C VAL A 381 -6.93 20.91 -12.58
N VAL A 382 -7.39 21.45 -11.45
CA VAL A 382 -8.34 20.76 -10.56
C VAL A 382 -9.76 21.12 -10.96
N SER A 383 -10.60 20.12 -11.27
CA SER A 383 -12.03 20.33 -11.56
C SER A 383 -12.81 19.01 -11.59
N SER A 384 -14.13 19.09 -11.47
CA SER A 384 -15.05 17.93 -11.47
C SER A 384 -15.34 17.34 -12.86
N LYS A 385 -14.85 17.96 -13.94
CA LYS A 385 -15.07 17.51 -15.32
C LYS A 385 -13.79 17.70 -16.13
N ASP A 386 -13.43 16.69 -16.91
CA ASP A 386 -12.23 16.73 -17.76
C ASP A 386 -12.28 17.90 -18.77
N PRO A 387 -11.39 18.90 -18.69
CA PRO A 387 -11.28 19.97 -19.68
C PRO A 387 -10.53 19.51 -20.96
N GLY A 388 -10.01 18.28 -20.98
CA GLY A 388 -9.31 17.66 -22.10
C GLY A 388 -7.84 18.09 -22.22
N VAL A 389 -7.13 18.15 -21.09
CA VAL A 389 -5.70 18.54 -20.99
C VAL A 389 -4.91 17.54 -20.14
N ALA A 390 -3.60 17.41 -20.35
CA ALA A 390 -2.76 16.38 -19.72
C ALA A 390 -2.89 16.31 -18.18
N ASN A 391 -2.54 17.41 -17.50
CA ASN A 391 -2.42 17.51 -16.03
C ASN A 391 -3.76 17.88 -15.34
N TRP A 392 -4.88 17.35 -15.85
CA TRP A 392 -6.16 17.47 -15.16
C TRP A 392 -6.16 16.60 -13.89
N VAL A 393 -6.75 17.07 -12.81
CA VAL A 393 -6.88 16.32 -11.56
C VAL A 393 -8.35 16.35 -11.18
N ASP A 394 -8.95 15.18 -11.05
CA ASP A 394 -10.38 15.01 -10.79
C ASP A 394 -10.64 15.19 -9.30
N ASN A 395 -11.44 16.21 -8.94
CA ASN A 395 -11.83 16.43 -7.55
C ASN A 395 -13.01 15.54 -7.11
N SER A 396 -13.44 14.60 -7.96
CA SER A 396 -14.52 13.64 -7.70
C SER A 396 -15.82 14.29 -7.21
N SER A 397 -16.13 15.47 -7.77
CA SER A 397 -17.31 16.28 -7.43
C SER A 397 -17.34 16.84 -6.00
N LEU A 398 -16.22 16.80 -5.27
CA LEU A 398 -16.07 17.59 -4.05
C LEU A 398 -16.20 19.08 -4.39
N THR A 399 -16.94 19.81 -3.55
CA THR A 399 -17.05 21.27 -3.64
C THR A 399 -15.81 21.97 -3.12
N ASP A 400 -15.13 21.33 -2.18
CA ASP A 400 -14.01 21.84 -1.42
C ASP A 400 -13.10 20.70 -0.93
N GLY A 401 -11.91 21.06 -0.46
CA GLY A 401 -10.94 20.11 0.04
C GLY A 401 -9.49 20.60 -0.06
N ILE A 402 -8.57 19.73 0.35
CA ILE A 402 -7.15 20.05 0.49
C ILE A 402 -6.39 19.71 -0.78
N VAL A 403 -5.48 20.60 -1.17
CA VAL A 403 -4.49 20.37 -2.22
C VAL A 403 -3.10 20.25 -1.60
N GLY A 404 -2.44 19.11 -1.82
CA GLY A 404 -1.05 18.90 -1.43
C GLY A 404 -0.13 18.85 -2.64
N LEU A 405 0.84 19.75 -2.72
CA LEU A 405 2.02 19.61 -3.58
C LEU A 405 3.21 19.22 -2.72
N ARG A 406 4.00 18.25 -3.18
CA ARG A 406 5.20 17.79 -2.46
C ARG A 406 6.35 17.48 -3.40
N TRP A 407 7.56 17.72 -2.92
CA TRP A 407 8.82 17.34 -3.56
C TRP A 407 9.70 16.63 -2.55
N GLN A 408 10.30 15.52 -2.99
CA GLN A 408 11.14 14.64 -2.18
C GLN A 408 12.47 14.39 -2.90
N ASN A 409 13.52 14.14 -2.11
CA ASN A 409 14.89 14.03 -2.61
C ASN A 409 15.26 15.25 -3.49
N VAL A 410 15.09 16.45 -2.92
CA VAL A 410 15.36 17.72 -3.61
C VAL A 410 16.86 17.98 -3.63
N THR A 411 17.43 18.11 -4.83
CA THR A 411 18.88 18.24 -5.01
C THR A 411 19.33 19.65 -5.43
N GLY A 412 18.38 20.52 -5.79
CA GLY A 412 18.62 21.92 -6.17
C GLY A 412 18.13 22.95 -5.14
N ASP A 413 18.56 24.20 -5.31
CA ASP A 413 18.07 25.32 -4.49
C ASP A 413 16.66 25.76 -4.91
N VAL A 414 15.76 25.95 -3.94
CA VAL A 414 14.43 26.54 -4.18
C VAL A 414 14.59 28.05 -4.36
N THR A 415 14.78 28.48 -5.61
CA THR A 415 15.04 29.90 -5.94
C THR A 415 13.77 30.73 -6.16
N ASN A 416 12.67 30.07 -6.53
CA ASN A 416 11.34 30.67 -6.60
C ASN A 416 10.36 29.74 -5.86
N PRO A 417 9.92 30.09 -4.64
CA PRO A 417 9.00 29.25 -3.89
C PRO A 417 7.52 29.54 -4.20
N ASP A 418 7.22 30.54 -5.03
CA ASP A 418 5.85 31.00 -5.31
C ASP A 418 5.05 29.97 -6.13
N VAL A 419 3.86 29.62 -5.63
CA VAL A 419 2.86 28.80 -6.33
C VAL A 419 1.65 29.67 -6.61
N GLN A 420 1.34 29.86 -7.90
CA GLN A 420 0.28 30.77 -8.31
C GLN A 420 -0.99 30.00 -8.63
N THR A 421 -2.13 30.57 -8.28
CA THR A 421 -3.44 29.97 -8.56
C THR A 421 -4.35 30.90 -9.34
N GLN A 422 -5.25 30.31 -10.12
CA GLN A 422 -6.30 31.04 -10.80
C GLN A 422 -7.55 30.17 -10.99
N VAL A 423 -8.70 30.68 -10.52
CA VAL A 423 -10.00 30.07 -10.82
C VAL A 423 -10.51 30.57 -12.17
N VAL A 424 -10.94 29.65 -13.03
CA VAL A 424 -11.49 29.91 -14.37
C VAL A 424 -12.74 29.05 -14.60
N ASN A 425 -13.49 29.29 -15.69
CA ASN A 425 -14.50 28.31 -16.11
C ASN A 425 -13.80 27.12 -16.76
N ILE A 426 -14.31 25.90 -16.54
CA ILE A 426 -13.79 24.67 -17.16
C ILE A 426 -13.68 24.81 -18.69
N ALA A 427 -14.69 25.45 -19.31
CA ALA A 427 -14.74 25.67 -20.75
C ALA A 427 -13.60 26.58 -21.28
N ASP A 428 -13.03 27.42 -20.42
CA ASP A 428 -12.03 28.42 -20.78
C ASP A 428 -10.60 27.96 -20.40
N VAL A 429 -10.42 26.82 -19.72
CA VAL A 429 -9.13 26.32 -19.18
C VAL A 429 -8.00 26.42 -20.20
N LYS A 430 -8.24 26.01 -21.44
CA LYS A 430 -7.24 25.98 -22.52
C LYS A 430 -6.66 27.36 -22.86
N ASP A 431 -7.41 28.43 -22.62
CA ASP A 431 -6.97 29.81 -22.88
C ASP A 431 -6.00 30.34 -21.81
N TYR A 432 -5.88 29.64 -20.68
CA TYR A 432 -5.02 30.00 -19.54
C TYR A 432 -3.79 29.12 -19.39
N LEU A 433 -3.64 28.10 -20.24
CA LEU A 433 -2.49 27.19 -20.25
C LEU A 433 -1.49 27.58 -21.36
N PRO A 434 -0.21 27.20 -21.24
CA PRO A 434 0.75 27.33 -22.32
C PRO A 434 0.26 26.67 -23.62
N SER A 435 0.65 27.24 -24.77
CA SER A 435 0.17 26.77 -26.07
C SER A 435 0.66 25.36 -26.46
N ASP A 436 1.70 24.87 -25.79
CA ASP A 436 2.28 23.54 -25.93
C ASP A 436 1.70 22.50 -24.96
N THR A 437 0.79 22.89 -24.04
CA THR A 437 0.14 21.95 -23.14
C THR A 437 -0.64 20.88 -23.94
N PRO A 438 -0.36 19.58 -23.73
CA PRO A 438 -1.00 18.52 -24.50
C PRO A 438 -2.51 18.44 -24.25
N LEU A 439 -3.24 18.22 -25.34
CA LEU A 439 -4.67 17.90 -25.28
C LEU A 439 -4.85 16.40 -25.12
N VAL A 440 -5.85 16.02 -24.34
CA VAL A 440 -6.23 14.62 -24.09
C VAL A 440 -7.69 14.46 -24.47
N THR A 441 -7.98 13.51 -25.35
CA THR A 441 -9.34 13.12 -25.73
C THR A 441 -10.00 12.28 -24.65
N ALA A 442 -11.33 12.14 -24.69
CA ALA A 442 -12.04 11.30 -23.72
C ALA A 442 -11.62 9.83 -23.82
N GLU A 443 -11.34 9.34 -25.04
CA GLU A 443 -10.85 7.99 -25.29
C GLU A 443 -9.43 7.78 -24.73
N GLU A 444 -8.53 8.74 -24.92
CA GLU A 444 -7.19 8.70 -24.32
C GLU A 444 -7.26 8.77 -22.80
N ARG A 445 -8.14 9.62 -22.23
CA ARG A 445 -8.35 9.67 -20.78
C ARG A 445 -8.81 8.34 -20.21
N ALA A 446 -9.79 7.70 -20.86
CA ALA A 446 -10.29 6.39 -20.44
C ALA A 446 -9.19 5.33 -20.47
N ALA A 447 -8.31 5.35 -21.48
CA ALA A 447 -7.17 4.45 -21.57
C ALA A 447 -6.14 4.69 -20.44
N LEU A 448 -5.84 5.96 -20.12
CA LEU A 448 -4.92 6.31 -19.02
C LEU A 448 -5.48 5.90 -17.65
N LEU A 449 -6.80 6.05 -17.42
CA LEU A 449 -7.43 5.58 -16.18
C LEU A 449 -7.42 4.05 -16.07
N GLN A 450 -7.61 3.35 -17.20
CA GLN A 450 -7.50 1.90 -17.25
C GLN A 450 -6.06 1.43 -16.97
N GLU A 451 -5.06 2.07 -17.57
CA GLU A 451 -3.64 1.80 -17.31
C GLU A 451 -3.30 2.01 -15.83
N ARG A 452 -3.68 3.17 -15.26
CA ARG A 452 -3.54 3.46 -13.83
C ARG A 452 -4.12 2.37 -12.92
N LEU A 453 -5.31 1.86 -13.22
CA LEU A 453 -5.95 0.79 -12.46
C LEU A 453 -5.06 -0.46 -12.38
N PHE A 454 -4.48 -0.85 -13.52
CA PHE A 454 -3.64 -2.05 -13.61
C PHE A 454 -2.22 -1.83 -13.07
N ASP A 455 -1.65 -0.65 -13.23
CA ASP A 455 -0.37 -0.28 -12.64
C ASP A 455 -0.46 -0.26 -11.11
N TYR A 456 -1.56 0.26 -10.57
CA TYR A 456 -1.83 0.22 -9.14
C TYR A 456 -1.95 -1.22 -8.64
N GLY A 457 -2.75 -2.06 -9.31
CA GLY A 457 -2.90 -3.48 -8.97
C GLY A 457 -1.56 -4.23 -9.00
N TYR A 458 -0.78 -4.02 -10.07
CA TYR A 458 0.56 -4.59 -10.22
C TYR A 458 1.52 -4.16 -9.11
N THR A 459 1.41 -2.93 -8.63
CA THR A 459 2.17 -2.45 -7.47
C THR A 459 1.74 -3.18 -6.20
N GLN A 460 0.44 -3.28 -5.92
CA GLN A 460 -0.05 -3.95 -4.70
C GLN A 460 0.30 -5.44 -4.65
N ASP A 461 0.12 -6.16 -5.76
CA ASP A 461 0.36 -7.60 -5.83
C ASP A 461 1.83 -7.97 -5.56
N GLN A 462 2.77 -7.08 -5.92
CA GLN A 462 4.20 -7.27 -5.66
C GLN A 462 4.54 -7.37 -4.17
N ASP A 463 3.81 -6.64 -3.32
CA ASP A 463 3.96 -6.65 -1.86
C ASP A 463 3.24 -7.83 -1.18
N HIS A 464 2.44 -8.62 -1.90
CA HIS A 464 1.80 -9.80 -1.35
C HIS A 464 2.84 -10.84 -0.92
N ASN A 465 2.89 -11.19 0.36
CA ASN A 465 3.88 -12.11 0.94
C ASN A 465 3.22 -12.96 2.05
N ILE A 466 4.01 -13.55 2.97
CA ILE A 466 3.43 -14.28 4.11
C ILE A 466 2.62 -13.36 5.04
N ASP A 467 2.97 -12.08 5.12
CA ASP A 467 2.25 -11.08 5.92
C ASP A 467 0.89 -10.77 5.30
N TRP A 468 0.79 -10.67 3.97
CA TRP A 468 -0.51 -10.56 3.28
C TRP A 468 -1.46 -11.69 3.70
N LEU A 469 -0.95 -12.92 3.74
CA LEU A 469 -1.72 -14.10 4.19
C LEU A 469 -2.12 -13.97 5.67
N GLY A 470 -1.15 -13.62 6.53
CA GLY A 470 -1.38 -13.44 7.97
C GLY A 470 -2.40 -12.35 8.28
N TRP A 471 -2.32 -11.21 7.60
CA TRP A 471 -3.21 -10.08 7.84
C TRP A 471 -4.62 -10.31 7.33
N ASN A 472 -4.79 -10.98 6.18
CA ASN A 472 -6.11 -11.40 5.74
C ASN A 472 -6.75 -12.42 6.71
N LEU A 473 -5.97 -13.35 7.27
CA LEU A 473 -6.46 -14.27 8.31
C LEU A 473 -6.90 -13.54 9.58
N VAL A 474 -6.12 -12.57 10.06
CA VAL A 474 -6.46 -11.77 11.25
C VAL A 474 -7.66 -10.86 10.98
N TYR A 475 -7.72 -10.23 9.81
CA TYR A 475 -8.84 -9.41 9.38
C TYR A 475 -10.15 -10.23 9.37
N ASN A 476 -10.11 -11.44 8.82
CA ASN A 476 -11.25 -12.36 8.81
C ASN A 476 -11.65 -12.82 10.22
N GLN A 477 -10.68 -13.03 11.14
CA GLN A 477 -10.97 -13.33 12.55
C GLN A 477 -11.75 -12.18 13.21
N PHE A 478 -11.34 -10.92 13.02
CA PHE A 478 -12.08 -9.78 13.54
C PHE A 478 -13.48 -9.67 12.95
N LYS A 479 -13.62 -9.79 11.62
CA LYS A 479 -14.92 -9.74 10.93
C LYS A 479 -15.86 -10.84 11.42
N ALA A 480 -15.37 -12.06 11.58
CA ALA A 480 -16.15 -13.18 12.10
C ALA A 480 -16.55 -12.97 13.56
N ALA A 481 -15.62 -12.54 14.42
CA ALA A 481 -15.87 -12.39 15.84
C ALA A 481 -16.84 -11.24 16.16
N MET A 482 -16.78 -10.14 15.42
CA MET A 482 -17.68 -8.98 15.59
C MET A 482 -19.03 -9.15 14.86
N GLY A 483 -19.05 -9.97 13.81
CA GLY A 483 -20.12 -9.99 12.82
C GLY A 483 -19.90 -8.92 11.72
N PRO A 484 -20.26 -9.22 10.46
CA PRO A 484 -19.91 -8.39 9.30
C PRO A 484 -20.51 -6.98 9.38
N GLU A 485 -21.76 -6.85 9.84
CA GLU A 485 -22.44 -5.55 9.94
C GLU A 485 -21.74 -4.61 10.94
N ALA A 486 -21.39 -5.12 12.13
CA ALA A 486 -20.69 -4.34 13.14
C ALA A 486 -19.25 -4.02 12.71
N PHE A 487 -18.58 -4.98 12.07
CA PHE A 487 -17.24 -4.79 11.52
C PHE A 487 -17.24 -3.67 10.47
N GLU A 488 -18.13 -3.72 9.48
CA GLU A 488 -18.23 -2.72 8.41
C GLU A 488 -18.68 -1.35 8.95
N GLN A 489 -19.56 -1.33 9.96
CA GLN A 489 -19.94 -0.07 10.62
C GLN A 489 -18.73 0.61 11.27
N ILE A 490 -17.87 -0.14 11.96
CA ILE A 490 -16.74 0.40 12.72
C ILE A 490 -15.53 0.67 11.82
N PHE A 491 -15.15 -0.27 10.96
CA PHE A 491 -13.91 -0.21 10.18
C PHE A 491 -14.11 0.22 8.72
N GLY A 492 -15.36 0.35 8.28
CA GLY A 492 -15.68 0.57 6.88
C GLY A 492 -15.38 -0.66 6.03
N GLY A 493 -15.58 -0.49 4.72
CA GLY A 493 -15.20 -1.45 3.70
C GLY A 493 -15.16 -0.76 2.34
N GLN A 494 -14.71 -1.45 1.32
CA GLN A 494 -14.77 -0.95 -0.05
C GLN A 494 -16.19 -1.18 -0.59
N THR A 495 -16.93 -0.11 -0.86
CA THR A 495 -18.35 -0.17 -1.25
C THR A 495 -18.58 -0.48 -2.74
N ASP A 496 -17.60 -0.17 -3.59
CA ASP A 496 -17.73 -0.20 -5.05
C ASP A 496 -16.73 -1.15 -5.70
N VAL A 497 -16.47 -2.29 -5.06
CA VAL A 497 -15.56 -3.31 -5.60
C VAL A 497 -16.22 -4.04 -6.76
N PRO A 498 -15.65 -4.00 -7.99
CA PRO A 498 -16.15 -4.81 -9.09
C PRO A 498 -16.08 -6.30 -8.78
N THR A 499 -17.12 -7.05 -9.15
CA THR A 499 -17.12 -8.50 -8.95
C THR A 499 -16.10 -9.17 -9.87
N VAL A 500 -15.74 -10.42 -9.56
CA VAL A 500 -14.92 -11.24 -10.48
C VAL A 500 -15.58 -11.38 -11.87
N LEU A 501 -16.91 -11.35 -11.96
CA LEU A 501 -17.62 -11.39 -13.23
C LEU A 501 -17.47 -10.08 -14.00
N ASP A 502 -17.52 -8.94 -13.32
CA ASP A 502 -17.31 -7.63 -13.93
C ASP A 502 -15.89 -7.54 -14.52
N ARG A 503 -14.86 -7.94 -13.77
CA ARG A 503 -13.46 -8.04 -14.24
C ARG A 503 -13.24 -9.02 -15.40
N MET A 504 -14.18 -9.94 -15.63
CA MET A 504 -14.16 -10.89 -16.75
C MET A 504 -14.92 -10.41 -17.98
N THR A 505 -15.83 -9.44 -17.84
CA THR A 505 -16.81 -9.12 -18.89
C THR A 505 -16.88 -7.65 -19.26
N ASP A 506 -16.48 -6.75 -18.38
CA ASP A 506 -16.37 -5.32 -18.66
C ASP A 506 -15.01 -5.01 -19.29
N PRO A 507 -14.96 -4.52 -20.54
CA PRO A 507 -13.71 -4.17 -21.20
C PRO A 507 -12.90 -3.08 -20.48
N SER A 508 -13.54 -2.22 -19.67
CA SER A 508 -12.84 -1.19 -18.88
C SER A 508 -12.06 -1.79 -17.69
N LEU A 509 -12.45 -2.98 -17.24
CA LEU A 509 -11.81 -3.73 -16.16
C LEU A 509 -10.96 -4.91 -16.69
N MET A 510 -10.60 -4.87 -17.98
CA MET A 510 -9.74 -5.85 -18.62
C MET A 510 -8.52 -5.19 -19.28
N PRO A 511 -7.33 -5.79 -19.20
CA PRO A 511 -6.17 -5.24 -19.88
C PRO A 511 -6.37 -5.26 -21.40
N ASN A 512 -5.72 -4.33 -22.11
CA ASN A 512 -5.80 -4.25 -23.56
C ASN A 512 -5.04 -5.42 -24.22
N LEU A 513 -5.72 -6.55 -24.40
CA LEU A 513 -5.13 -7.78 -24.92
C LEU A 513 -4.64 -7.65 -26.37
N ASP A 514 -5.23 -6.74 -27.15
CA ASP A 514 -4.75 -6.44 -28.51
C ASP A 514 -3.41 -5.71 -28.47
N ALA A 515 -3.22 -4.77 -27.52
CA ALA A 515 -1.93 -4.12 -27.28
C ALA A 515 -0.88 -5.13 -26.78
N VAL A 516 -1.24 -6.04 -25.88
CA VAL A 516 -0.35 -7.13 -25.43
C VAL A 516 0.09 -8.00 -26.61
N ALA A 517 -0.86 -8.41 -27.47
CA ALA A 517 -0.56 -9.19 -28.66
C ALA A 517 0.32 -8.42 -29.66
N SER A 518 0.05 -7.12 -29.83
CA SER A 518 0.87 -6.21 -30.64
C SER A 518 2.30 -6.15 -30.12
N GLU A 519 2.49 -6.06 -28.80
CA GLU A 519 3.80 -5.94 -28.17
C GLU A 519 4.67 -7.18 -28.43
N PHE A 520 4.10 -8.39 -28.40
CA PHE A 520 4.83 -9.60 -28.82
C PHE A 520 5.28 -9.58 -30.28
N LEU A 521 4.59 -8.85 -31.16
CA LEU A 521 4.94 -8.73 -32.58
C LEU A 521 5.99 -7.63 -32.81
N THR A 522 5.90 -6.51 -32.09
CA THR A 522 6.76 -5.33 -32.25
C THR A 522 8.04 -5.41 -31.40
N ASN A 523 7.97 -6.01 -30.22
CA ASN A 523 9.05 -6.14 -29.23
C ASN A 523 9.15 -7.58 -28.66
N PRO A 524 9.32 -8.61 -29.49
CA PRO A 524 9.28 -10.02 -29.04
C PRO A 524 10.31 -10.37 -27.95
N ALA A 525 11.47 -9.70 -27.96
CA ALA A 525 12.51 -9.95 -26.97
C ALA A 525 12.17 -9.35 -25.60
N GLY A 526 11.60 -8.14 -25.60
CA GLY A 526 11.09 -7.48 -24.41
C GLY A 526 9.91 -8.21 -23.81
N SER A 527 8.87 -8.46 -24.60
CA SER A 527 7.65 -9.15 -24.14
C SER A 527 7.95 -10.54 -23.59
N LEU A 528 8.88 -11.29 -24.19
CA LEU A 528 9.27 -12.61 -23.65
C LEU A 528 10.04 -12.48 -22.32
N ALA A 529 10.87 -11.45 -22.16
CA ALA A 529 11.53 -11.20 -20.88
C ALA A 529 10.53 -10.78 -19.81
N ALA A 530 9.59 -9.89 -20.13
CA ALA A 530 8.50 -9.51 -19.24
C ALA A 530 7.63 -10.69 -18.83
N PHE A 531 7.23 -11.51 -19.81
CA PHE A 531 6.44 -12.71 -19.54
C PHE A 531 7.15 -13.65 -18.55
N ILE A 532 8.42 -13.95 -18.79
CA ILE A 532 9.21 -14.82 -17.91
C ILE A 532 9.48 -14.14 -16.56
N GLY A 533 9.75 -12.83 -16.57
CA GLY A 533 10.06 -12.02 -15.41
C GLY A 533 8.91 -11.91 -14.42
N ASN A 534 7.67 -11.93 -14.92
CA ASN A 534 6.43 -11.84 -14.13
C ASN A 534 5.84 -13.19 -13.71
N LEU A 535 6.36 -14.32 -14.19
CA LEU A 535 5.92 -15.63 -13.71
C LEU A 535 5.97 -15.78 -12.17
N PRO A 536 7.00 -15.26 -11.46
CA PRO A 536 7.00 -15.33 -10.00
C PRO A 536 5.80 -14.64 -9.35
N LEU A 537 5.40 -13.47 -9.85
CA LEU A 537 4.26 -12.72 -9.33
C LEU A 537 2.94 -13.47 -9.60
N ALA A 538 2.72 -13.87 -10.85
CA ALA A 538 1.55 -14.66 -11.25
C ALA A 538 1.39 -15.98 -10.47
N ILE A 539 2.48 -16.57 -9.97
CA ILE A 539 2.42 -17.73 -9.07
C ILE A 539 1.89 -17.31 -7.70
N LYS A 540 2.41 -16.21 -7.12
CA LYS A 540 1.98 -15.68 -5.82
C LYS A 540 0.49 -15.33 -5.84
N ASP A 541 0.01 -14.64 -6.88
CA ASP A 541 -1.38 -14.19 -7.02
C ASP A 541 -2.36 -15.35 -6.97
N VAL A 542 -1.96 -16.54 -7.44
CA VAL A 542 -2.80 -17.74 -7.40
C VAL A 542 -2.61 -18.53 -6.11
N GLU A 543 -1.37 -18.65 -5.64
CA GLU A 543 -1.01 -19.49 -4.50
C GLU A 543 -1.53 -18.93 -3.17
N LEU A 544 -1.41 -17.62 -2.96
CA LEU A 544 -1.79 -16.98 -1.70
C LEU A 544 -3.30 -17.06 -1.41
N PRO A 545 -4.22 -16.78 -2.36
CA PRO A 545 -5.65 -17.05 -2.20
C PRO A 545 -5.98 -18.50 -1.86
N ILE A 546 -5.29 -19.47 -2.47
CA ILE A 546 -5.50 -20.90 -2.18
C ILE A 546 -5.08 -21.23 -0.74
N LEU A 547 -3.94 -20.69 -0.28
CA LEU A 547 -3.47 -20.85 1.09
C LEU A 547 -4.45 -20.21 2.08
N LEU A 548 -4.90 -18.98 1.81
CA LEU A 548 -5.85 -18.26 2.64
C LEU A 548 -7.18 -19.02 2.78
N ALA A 549 -7.76 -19.47 1.68
CA ALA A 549 -8.99 -20.25 1.67
C ALA A 549 -8.83 -21.55 2.48
N SER A 550 -7.71 -22.25 2.29
CA SER A 550 -7.44 -23.53 2.96
C SER A 550 -7.27 -23.37 4.47
N LEU A 551 -6.54 -22.34 4.91
CA LEU A 551 -6.32 -22.04 6.32
C LEU A 551 -7.60 -21.54 7.00
N SER A 552 -8.38 -20.68 6.31
CA SER A 552 -9.66 -20.19 6.82
C SER A 552 -10.68 -21.31 7.01
N MET A 553 -10.82 -22.22 6.03
CA MET A 553 -11.67 -23.41 6.16
C MET A 553 -11.21 -24.30 7.32
N LYS A 554 -9.90 -24.45 7.51
CA LYS A 554 -9.35 -25.26 8.60
C LYS A 554 -9.68 -24.67 9.97
N ALA A 555 -9.55 -23.35 10.13
CA ALA A 555 -9.91 -22.67 11.38
C ALA A 555 -11.36 -22.97 11.79
N VAL A 556 -12.31 -22.82 10.86
CA VAL A 556 -13.73 -23.14 11.11
C VAL A 556 -13.96 -24.61 11.45
N ILE A 557 -13.26 -25.55 10.78
CA ILE A 557 -13.36 -26.99 11.08
C ILE A 557 -12.89 -27.26 12.51
N ASP A 558 -11.73 -26.72 12.89
CA ASP A 558 -11.14 -26.97 14.20
C ASP A 558 -12.01 -26.34 15.29
N GLU A 559 -12.49 -25.11 15.11
CA GLU A 559 -13.43 -24.42 16.00
C GLU A 559 -14.73 -25.23 16.21
N THR A 560 -15.34 -25.65 15.11
CA THR A 560 -16.57 -26.45 15.14
C THR A 560 -16.33 -27.77 15.89
N ALA A 561 -15.21 -28.44 15.63
CA ALA A 561 -14.87 -29.70 16.28
C ALA A 561 -14.68 -29.52 17.79
N GLN A 562 -14.00 -28.45 18.23
CA GLN A 562 -13.78 -28.17 19.65
C GLN A 562 -15.09 -27.81 20.36
N ALA A 563 -15.92 -26.95 19.77
CA ALA A 563 -17.23 -26.56 20.33
C ALA A 563 -18.15 -27.78 20.49
N VAL A 564 -18.30 -28.60 19.43
CA VAL A 564 -19.08 -29.84 19.45
C VAL A 564 -18.54 -30.80 20.52
N GLN A 565 -17.21 -30.96 20.63
CA GLN A 565 -16.61 -31.80 21.66
C GLN A 565 -16.92 -31.30 23.08
N GLY A 566 -16.85 -29.99 23.29
CA GLY A 566 -17.20 -29.32 24.54
C GLY A 566 -18.64 -29.63 24.96
N ASP A 567 -19.60 -29.43 24.07
CA ASP A 567 -21.03 -29.63 24.36
C ASP A 567 -21.42 -31.11 24.50
N LEU A 568 -20.81 -31.99 23.72
CA LEU A 568 -20.98 -33.43 23.91
C LEU A 568 -20.45 -33.88 25.28
N SER A 569 -19.36 -33.28 25.75
CA SER A 569 -18.79 -33.58 27.07
C SER A 569 -19.62 -33.03 28.23
N SER A 570 -20.31 -31.90 28.02
CA SER A 570 -21.23 -31.30 29.00
C SER A 570 -22.64 -31.93 28.98
N GLY A 571 -22.96 -32.70 27.93
CA GLY A 571 -24.22 -33.41 27.75
C GLY A 571 -25.30 -32.60 27.02
N ASP A 572 -24.95 -31.44 26.46
CA ASP A 572 -25.87 -30.60 25.69
C ASP A 572 -25.87 -30.97 24.19
N TRP A 573 -26.61 -32.02 23.87
CA TRP A 573 -26.75 -32.50 22.48
C TRP A 573 -27.46 -31.52 21.55
N THR A 574 -28.26 -30.60 22.09
CA THR A 574 -29.00 -29.63 21.26
C THR A 574 -28.04 -28.54 20.80
N GLN A 575 -27.21 -28.03 21.72
CA GLN A 575 -26.17 -27.07 21.40
C GLN A 575 -25.12 -27.69 20.47
N ALA A 576 -24.65 -28.91 20.74
CA ALA A 576 -23.71 -29.61 19.86
C ALA A 576 -24.22 -29.75 18.40
N TRP A 577 -25.52 -29.97 18.21
CA TRP A 577 -26.11 -30.00 16.87
C TRP A 577 -26.19 -28.61 16.21
N ALA A 578 -26.50 -27.57 17.00
CA ALA A 578 -26.51 -26.19 16.54
C ALA A 578 -25.10 -25.76 16.07
N GLU A 579 -24.06 -26.01 16.86
CA GLU A 579 -22.67 -25.71 16.52
C GLU A 579 -22.22 -26.40 15.23
N LEU A 580 -22.51 -27.71 15.10
CA LEU A 580 -22.21 -28.45 13.87
C LEU A 580 -22.90 -27.84 12.64
N SER A 581 -24.18 -27.45 12.78
CA SER A 581 -24.93 -26.86 11.67
C SER A 581 -24.42 -25.46 11.30
N SER A 582 -24.00 -24.67 12.30
CA SER A 582 -23.38 -23.36 12.12
C SER A 582 -22.04 -23.49 11.39
N GLY A 583 -21.17 -24.41 11.84
CA GLY A 583 -19.89 -24.70 11.20
C GLY A 583 -20.03 -25.14 9.74
N LEU A 584 -21.02 -25.99 9.43
CA LEU A 584 -21.30 -26.40 8.04
C LEU A 584 -21.79 -25.24 7.16
N GLN A 585 -22.57 -24.31 7.72
CA GLN A 585 -22.98 -23.10 6.99
C GLN A 585 -21.78 -22.17 6.76
N GLY A 586 -20.95 -21.95 7.79
CA GLY A 586 -19.71 -21.17 7.67
C GLY A 586 -18.77 -21.71 6.61
N LEU A 587 -18.61 -23.04 6.52
CA LEU A 587 -17.85 -23.67 5.44
C LEU A 587 -18.47 -23.46 4.04
N GLY A 588 -19.79 -23.42 3.94
CA GLY A 588 -20.49 -23.09 2.70
C GLY A 588 -20.16 -21.66 2.23
N THR A 589 -20.30 -20.69 3.13
CA THR A 589 -19.96 -19.28 2.85
C THR A 589 -18.49 -19.11 2.48
N LEU A 590 -17.57 -19.68 3.28
CA LEU A 590 -16.14 -19.61 2.98
C LEU A 590 -15.77 -20.28 1.65
N PHE A 591 -16.49 -21.33 1.25
CA PHE A 591 -16.29 -21.94 -0.06
C PHE A 591 -16.69 -20.98 -1.18
N ASP A 592 -17.84 -20.32 -1.07
CA ASP A 592 -18.29 -19.34 -2.07
C ASP A 592 -17.33 -18.14 -2.14
N ASP A 593 -16.92 -17.60 -0.99
CA ASP A 593 -15.97 -16.48 -0.88
C ASP A 593 -14.59 -16.87 -1.43
N ALA A 594 -14.09 -18.06 -1.08
CA ALA A 594 -12.82 -18.57 -1.59
C ALA A 594 -12.77 -18.62 -3.12
N PHE A 595 -13.90 -18.76 -3.80
CA PHE A 595 -13.93 -18.72 -5.26
C PHE A 595 -14.27 -17.35 -5.83
N THR A 596 -15.15 -16.58 -5.18
CA THR A 596 -15.79 -15.42 -5.83
C THR A 596 -15.53 -14.08 -5.16
N ASP A 597 -14.91 -14.05 -3.98
CA ASP A 597 -14.50 -12.82 -3.32
C ASP A 597 -13.56 -12.02 -4.24
N PRO A 598 -13.89 -10.75 -4.56
CA PRO A 598 -13.15 -9.97 -5.54
C PRO A 598 -11.79 -9.45 -5.04
N ALA A 599 -11.53 -9.49 -3.73
CA ALA A 599 -10.28 -9.05 -3.12
C ALA A 599 -9.29 -10.21 -2.94
N THR A 600 -9.77 -11.35 -2.44
CA THR A 600 -8.93 -12.42 -1.89
C THR A 600 -9.27 -13.81 -2.44
N GLY A 601 -10.32 -13.94 -3.26
CA GLY A 601 -10.75 -15.21 -3.83
C GLY A 601 -9.80 -15.76 -4.89
N ILE A 602 -9.86 -17.08 -5.13
CA ILE A 602 -9.04 -17.79 -6.13
C ILE A 602 -9.28 -17.23 -7.53
N MET A 603 -10.52 -16.87 -7.88
CA MET A 603 -10.79 -16.24 -9.17
C MET A 603 -10.22 -14.83 -9.27
N ALA A 604 -10.23 -14.06 -8.18
CA ALA A 604 -9.56 -12.77 -8.13
C ALA A 604 -8.05 -12.94 -8.35
N GLY A 605 -7.42 -13.90 -7.68
CA GLY A 605 -6.01 -14.24 -7.88
C GLY A 605 -5.65 -14.63 -9.32
N LEU A 606 -6.49 -15.41 -9.99
CA LEU A 606 -6.31 -15.74 -11.41
C LEU A 606 -6.44 -14.50 -12.33
N LEU A 607 -7.29 -13.55 -11.97
CA LEU A 607 -7.46 -12.30 -12.70
C LEU A 607 -6.31 -11.33 -12.43
N ASN A 608 -5.81 -11.23 -11.21
CA ASN A 608 -4.59 -10.49 -10.86
C ASN A 608 -3.41 -11.01 -11.67
N ALA A 609 -3.18 -12.34 -11.69
CA ALA A 609 -2.14 -12.96 -12.51
C ALA A 609 -2.26 -12.66 -14.01
N ARG A 610 -3.48 -12.51 -14.54
CA ARG A 610 -3.74 -12.10 -15.94
C ARG A 610 -3.36 -10.63 -16.13
N ASP A 611 -3.81 -9.78 -15.23
CA ASP A 611 -3.69 -8.33 -15.27
C ASP A 611 -2.21 -7.93 -15.13
N ASP A 612 -1.52 -8.45 -14.12
CA ASP A 612 -0.10 -8.21 -13.86
C ASP A 612 0.82 -8.68 -14.98
N MET A 613 0.49 -9.84 -15.56
CA MET A 613 1.21 -10.33 -16.73
C MET A 613 1.05 -9.39 -17.91
N ALA A 614 -0.16 -8.83 -18.12
CA ALA A 614 -0.40 -7.87 -19.18
C ALA A 614 0.33 -6.55 -18.92
N THR A 615 0.23 -5.99 -17.70
CA THR A 615 0.96 -4.78 -17.28
C THR A 615 2.45 -4.91 -17.54
N GLY A 616 3.07 -5.97 -17.02
CA GLY A 616 4.50 -6.18 -17.22
C GLY A 616 4.91 -6.32 -18.69
N ILE A 617 4.06 -6.89 -19.55
CA ILE A 617 4.32 -6.98 -21.00
C ILE A 617 4.20 -5.61 -21.66
N LEU A 618 3.20 -4.80 -21.30
CA LEU A 618 2.97 -3.47 -21.86
C LEU A 618 4.07 -2.47 -21.46
N HIS A 619 4.71 -2.68 -20.31
CA HIS A 619 5.85 -1.88 -19.82
C HIS A 619 7.21 -2.51 -20.16
N ALA A 620 7.24 -3.51 -21.04
CA ALA A 620 8.45 -4.26 -21.34
C ALA A 620 9.55 -3.41 -22.01
N GLY A 621 10.76 -3.46 -21.48
CA GLY A 621 11.93 -2.89 -22.15
C GLY A 621 12.24 -3.57 -23.51
N ASN A 622 13.05 -2.95 -24.36
CA ASN A 622 13.29 -3.39 -25.75
C ASN A 622 14.28 -4.58 -25.90
N SER A 623 14.56 -5.33 -24.84
CA SER A 623 15.57 -6.40 -24.88
C SER A 623 15.23 -7.55 -23.95
N PHE A 624 15.77 -8.73 -24.27
CA PHE A 624 15.69 -9.86 -23.36
C PHE A 624 16.64 -9.66 -22.17
N ASP A 625 16.18 -8.94 -21.14
CA ASP A 625 16.88 -8.77 -19.87
C ASP A 625 15.93 -9.06 -18.71
N LEU A 626 16.36 -9.94 -17.82
CA LEU A 626 15.61 -10.35 -16.62
C LEU A 626 16.14 -9.67 -15.35
N SER A 627 17.09 -8.74 -15.48
CA SER A 627 17.69 -8.08 -14.32
C SER A 627 16.68 -7.24 -13.54
N GLY A 628 15.81 -6.50 -14.22
CA GLY A 628 14.77 -5.67 -13.59
C GLY A 628 13.68 -6.45 -12.86
N TYR A 629 13.55 -7.76 -13.11
CA TYR A 629 12.54 -8.62 -12.47
C TYR A 629 13.12 -9.42 -11.29
N SER A 630 14.31 -9.04 -10.81
CA SER A 630 14.88 -9.70 -9.63
C SER A 630 14.07 -9.55 -8.36
N PRO A 631 13.47 -8.39 -8.06
CA PRO A 631 12.61 -8.23 -6.89
C PRO A 631 11.51 -9.31 -6.83
N LEU A 632 10.80 -9.53 -7.95
CA LEU A 632 9.72 -10.54 -8.04
C LEU A 632 10.20 -11.97 -7.78
N THR A 633 11.37 -12.32 -8.34
CA THR A 633 11.94 -13.66 -8.16
C THR A 633 12.36 -13.89 -6.72
N ASP A 634 13.03 -12.90 -6.12
CA ASP A 634 13.56 -13.01 -4.77
C ASP A 634 12.40 -13.03 -3.75
N SER A 635 11.31 -12.27 -4.00
CA SER A 635 10.05 -12.31 -3.26
C SER A 635 9.39 -13.70 -3.26
N LEU A 636 9.22 -14.35 -4.41
CA LEU A 636 8.65 -15.71 -4.47
C LEU A 636 9.51 -16.74 -3.71
N VAL A 637 10.84 -16.63 -3.80
CA VAL A 637 11.75 -17.55 -3.10
C VAL A 637 11.61 -17.42 -1.58
N ASP A 638 11.48 -16.19 -1.09
CA ASP A 638 11.30 -15.89 0.32
C ASP A 638 9.93 -16.37 0.81
N LEU A 639 8.85 -16.06 0.08
CA LEU A 639 7.51 -16.58 0.38
C LEU A 639 7.51 -18.10 0.53
N ASN A 640 8.10 -18.83 -0.42
CA ASN A 640 8.18 -20.28 -0.35
C ASN A 640 8.91 -20.77 0.91
N GLN A 641 9.98 -20.09 1.34
CA GLN A 641 10.70 -20.46 2.56
C GLN A 641 9.86 -20.19 3.81
N GLN A 642 9.20 -19.04 3.85
CA GLN A 642 8.34 -18.61 4.95
C GLN A 642 7.10 -19.50 5.09
N VAL A 643 6.42 -19.84 3.99
CA VAL A 643 5.29 -20.78 3.98
C VAL A 643 5.72 -22.14 4.51
N MET A 644 6.89 -22.65 4.08
CA MET A 644 7.41 -23.92 4.57
C MET A 644 7.72 -23.88 6.07
N ALA A 645 8.32 -22.80 6.56
CA ALA A 645 8.58 -22.61 8.00
C ALA A 645 7.26 -22.50 8.80
N ALA A 646 6.30 -21.71 8.30
CA ALA A 646 5.02 -21.48 8.94
C ALA A 646 4.17 -22.73 9.08
N LEU A 647 4.13 -23.55 8.03
CA LEU A 647 3.26 -24.71 7.96
C LEU A 647 3.88 -25.99 8.50
N LEU A 648 5.22 -26.07 8.64
CA LEU A 648 5.91 -27.30 9.07
C LEU A 648 6.60 -27.24 10.42
N GLY A 649 6.86 -26.04 10.97
CA GLY A 649 7.63 -25.86 12.21
C GLY A 649 9.12 -26.04 11.99
#